data_AF-A0A7J5YAY7-F1
#
_entry.id   AF-A0A7J5YAY7-F1
#
_cell.length_a   1.000
_cell.length_b   1.000
_cell.length_c   1.000
_cell.angle_alpha   90.00
_cell.angle_beta   90.00
_cell.angle_gamma   90.00
#
_symmetry.space_group_name_H-M   'P 1'
#
loop_
_entity.id
_entity.type
_entity.pdbx_description
1 polymer ?
#
loop_
_entity_poly.entity_id
_entity_poly.type
_entity_poly.pdbx_seq_one_letter_code
_entity_poly.pdbx_strand_id
1 'polypeptide(L)'
;MEESVAVRALYQNPHERTLKHEFLSKTVIMPETCSPCGKRIRFGRMAVKCRTCRAVAHPECKMRFSSDCSTIPPQGGGDTQNSLEDFSPGAPPWVPHLMVECVAEIERRGLQERGLYRVPGGERLVKELRMMVLQGKTPPLEKVQDVHVLCGFLKDFLRNLKEPLLTFRLHRTFMEAAELQDEDSSTAAVYRALSELPPPHRDTLAFLMLHLQKVVRSPPCQMDQNNLSWVFGPTLKDQISVPGSALGPEAAGRGGFLAIRVELNQKQVGWIQISVPDQGRFFQPLTSPELSSCYRNPIRGTLRGGPRNPGLSNLSGLSCNAGSLVLISSVSPVTLVLWFSSVQVSPVTLVLISSGLSCNAGSLVLISSGLSSNIGSLVLISSGLSCNAGSLVLISSGLSSNAGSLVLISSGLSCNTGSLVLISSGLSCNAGSLVLISSGLSSNAGSLVLISSGLSSNTGSLVLISSGLSCNAGSLVLISSGLSSNIGYLVLISSGLSSNTGSLVLISSGLSSNIGSLVLISSGLSSNIGYLVLISSGLSSNAGSLVLISSGLSCNAGSLVLISSGLSSNTCSLVLISSGLSSNTGSLVLISSGLSSNTGSLVLISSGLSSNTCSLVLISSGLSSNAGSLVLISSGLSSNTGSLVLISSGLSSNTCSLVLISSGLSSNTGSLVLISSGLSSNTCSLVLISSGLSSNTGSLVLISSGLSSNTCSLVLISSGLSSNTCSLVLISSGLSSNAGSLVLISSGLSSNTCSLVLISSGLSSNTCSLVLISSGLSSNTCSLVLISSGLSYNTGSLVPQGGRTDLGRKFFDLPSAF
;
A
#
# COMPACT_ATOMS: atom_id res chain seq x y z
N MET A 1 27.25 0.62 63.06
CA MET A 1 28.24 1.62 62.61
C MET A 1 28.30 1.48 61.10
N GLU A 2 27.29 2.00 60.42
CA GLU A 2 27.20 3.41 59.97
C GLU A 2 28.05 3.61 58.73
N GLU A 3 27.52 3.18 57.58
CA GLU A 3 27.71 3.80 56.25
C GLU A 3 26.97 2.98 55.19
N SER A 4 25.62 2.99 55.23
CA SER A 4 24.78 2.56 54.10
C SER A 4 23.33 3.07 54.18
N VAL A 5 23.07 4.07 55.03
CA VAL A 5 21.73 4.66 55.24
C VAL A 5 21.46 5.86 54.31
N ALA A 6 22.43 6.28 53.48
CA ALA A 6 22.34 7.54 52.73
C ALA A 6 21.90 7.45 51.25
N VAL A 7 21.50 6.29 50.71
CA VAL A 7 21.03 6.18 49.29
C VAL A 7 19.73 5.37 49.16
N ARG A 8 18.80 5.56 50.09
CA ARG A 8 17.41 5.01 50.02
C ARG A 8 16.34 6.10 49.98
N ALA A 9 16.70 7.32 49.56
CA ALA A 9 15.83 8.49 49.64
C ALA A 9 15.59 9.21 48.30
N LEU A 10 15.48 8.48 47.18
CA LEU A 10 14.89 9.02 45.94
C LEU A 10 13.97 7.95 45.33
N TYR A 11 12.75 8.36 45.00
CA TYR A 11 11.56 7.56 44.64
C TYR A 11 10.62 7.17 45.80
N GLN A 12 10.21 8.16 46.60
CA GLN A 12 8.85 8.17 47.16
C GLN A 12 7.88 8.63 46.06
N ASN A 13 6.89 7.80 45.76
CA ASN A 13 5.82 8.05 44.78
C ASN A 13 4.69 8.84 45.48
N PRO A 14 4.31 10.06 45.03
CA PRO A 14 3.33 10.87 45.75
C PRO A 14 1.88 10.59 45.31
N HIS A 15 1.03 10.33 46.30
CA HIS A 15 -0.44 10.50 46.34
C HIS A 15 -1.35 9.61 45.44
N GLU A 16 -1.86 8.52 46.00
CA GLU A 16 -3.21 8.00 45.67
C GLU A 16 -4.27 8.94 46.26
N ARG A 17 -4.84 9.81 45.42
CA ARG A 17 -6.14 10.45 45.69
C ARG A 17 -7.19 9.63 44.93
N THR A 18 -8.13 9.01 45.64
CA THR A 18 -9.28 8.31 45.03
C THR A 18 -10.11 9.30 44.21
N LEU A 19 -9.95 9.30 42.89
CA LEU A 19 -10.68 10.16 41.97
C LEU A 19 -12.11 9.63 41.81
N LYS A 20 -13.14 10.46 42.02
CA LYS A 20 -14.54 10.07 41.76
C LYS A 20 -14.91 10.32 40.30
N HIS A 21 -15.79 9.49 39.73
CA HIS A 21 -16.26 9.67 38.36
C HIS A 21 -17.12 10.94 38.21
N GLU A 22 -16.75 11.80 37.26
CA GLU A 22 -17.51 13.00 36.87
C GLU A 22 -18.17 12.77 35.50
N PHE A 23 -19.50 12.70 35.45
CA PHE A 23 -20.26 12.29 34.24
C PHE A 23 -20.93 13.48 33.53
N LEU A 24 -20.78 13.54 32.21
CA LEU A 24 -21.43 14.51 31.31
C LEU A 24 -22.48 13.82 30.42
N SER A 25 -23.64 14.43 30.27
CA SER A 25 -24.72 13.94 29.40
C SER A 25 -24.39 14.19 27.92
N LYS A 26 -24.68 13.22 27.06
CA LYS A 26 -24.61 13.35 25.60
C LYS A 26 -25.75 12.59 24.93
N THR A 27 -26.08 12.99 23.71
CA THR A 27 -26.98 12.21 22.84
C THR A 27 -26.15 11.28 21.97
N VAL A 28 -26.54 10.00 21.89
CA VAL A 28 -25.81 8.97 21.17
C VAL A 28 -26.09 9.06 19.67
N ILE A 29 -25.11 9.54 18.91
CA ILE A 29 -25.18 9.66 17.43
C ILE A 29 -24.65 8.42 16.70
N MET A 30 -23.98 7.50 17.39
CA MET A 30 -23.62 6.17 16.90
C MET A 30 -23.82 5.14 18.02
N PRO A 31 -24.34 3.92 17.76
CA PRO A 31 -24.65 2.96 18.82
C PRO A 31 -23.42 2.59 19.67
N GLU A 32 -23.48 2.88 20.97
CA GLU A 32 -22.41 2.61 21.95
C GLU A 32 -22.90 1.58 22.99
N THR A 33 -22.00 0.84 23.64
CA THR A 33 -22.35 -0.13 24.68
C THR A 33 -22.17 0.45 26.08
N CYS A 34 -23.17 0.30 26.95
CA CYS A 34 -23.12 0.76 28.34
C CYS A 34 -22.14 -0.09 29.16
N SER A 35 -21.10 0.51 29.75
CA SER A 35 -20.04 -0.21 30.46
C SER A 35 -20.53 -1.03 31.68
N PRO A 36 -21.42 -0.53 32.56
CA PRO A 36 -21.87 -1.30 33.73
C PRO A 36 -22.85 -2.44 33.44
N CYS A 37 -23.65 -2.34 32.36
CA CYS A 37 -24.71 -3.31 32.09
C CYS A 37 -24.52 -4.11 30.79
N GLY A 38 -23.50 -3.79 29.99
CA GLY A 38 -23.18 -4.46 28.73
C GLY A 38 -24.22 -4.33 27.62
N LYS A 39 -25.32 -3.58 27.83
CA LYS A 39 -26.41 -3.40 26.85
C LYS A 39 -26.12 -2.22 25.92
N ARG A 40 -26.53 -2.34 24.65
CA ARG A 40 -26.38 -1.28 23.64
C ARG A 40 -27.32 -0.10 23.91
N ILE A 41 -26.77 1.10 23.85
CA ILE A 41 -27.48 2.38 23.87
C ILE A 41 -27.86 2.72 22.42
N ARG A 42 -29.18 2.85 22.16
CA ARG A 42 -29.70 3.08 20.80
C ARG A 42 -29.40 4.50 20.31
N PHE A 43 -29.33 4.65 18.99
CA PHE A 43 -29.22 5.95 18.32
C PHE A 43 -30.30 6.93 18.80
N GLY A 44 -29.92 8.18 19.04
CA GLY A 44 -30.79 9.26 19.52
C GLY A 44 -31.14 9.21 21.01
N ARG A 45 -30.70 8.20 21.77
CA ARG A 45 -30.94 8.12 23.22
C ARG A 45 -29.84 8.84 24.02
N MET A 46 -30.21 9.30 25.22
CA MET A 46 -29.30 10.00 26.12
C MET A 46 -28.38 8.99 26.83
N ALA A 47 -27.08 9.29 26.86
CA ALA A 47 -26.05 8.55 27.59
C ALA A 47 -25.24 9.50 28.47
N VAL A 48 -24.55 8.96 29.47
CA VAL A 48 -23.60 9.70 30.30
C VAL A 48 -22.19 9.20 30.03
N LYS A 49 -21.23 10.11 29.88
CA LYS A 49 -19.82 9.81 29.64
C LYS A 49 -18.96 10.42 30.74
N CYS A 50 -18.10 9.62 31.37
CA CYS A 50 -17.17 10.12 32.37
C CYS A 50 -16.11 11.02 31.70
N ARG A 51 -15.87 12.21 32.24
CA ARG A 51 -14.88 13.16 31.72
C ARG A 51 -13.46 12.60 31.83
N THR A 52 -13.15 11.95 32.94
CA THR A 52 -11.82 11.42 33.25
C THR A 52 -11.53 10.10 32.54
N CYS A 53 -12.28 9.03 32.84
CA CYS A 53 -12.00 7.70 32.27
C CYS A 53 -12.71 7.42 30.93
N ARG A 54 -13.53 8.35 30.41
CA ARG A 54 -14.29 8.20 29.14
C ARG A 54 -15.30 7.05 29.09
N ALA A 55 -15.55 6.32 30.18
CA ALA A 55 -16.59 5.28 30.26
C ALA A 55 -17.97 5.83 29.91
N VAL A 56 -18.80 5.05 29.22
CA VAL A 56 -20.12 5.46 28.72
C VAL A 56 -21.19 4.55 29.31
N ALA A 57 -22.28 5.13 29.83
CA ALA A 57 -23.36 4.39 30.44
C ALA A 57 -24.74 5.02 30.20
N HIS A 58 -25.81 4.25 30.47
CA HIS A 58 -27.15 4.81 30.59
C HIS A 58 -27.21 5.78 31.79
N PRO A 59 -28.07 6.81 31.76
CA PRO A 59 -28.26 7.72 32.89
C PRO A 59 -28.57 6.99 34.21
N GLU A 60 -29.42 5.95 34.17
CA GLU A 60 -29.75 5.10 35.32
C GLU A 60 -28.60 4.18 35.79
N CYS A 61 -27.62 3.91 34.94
CA CYS A 61 -26.46 3.05 35.27
C CYS A 61 -25.29 3.84 35.90
N LYS A 62 -25.42 5.18 36.06
CA LYS A 62 -24.40 6.05 36.66
C LYS A 62 -23.95 5.59 38.05
N MET A 63 -24.89 5.13 38.86
CA MET A 63 -24.64 4.71 40.25
C MET A 63 -24.01 3.33 40.38
N ARG A 64 -23.81 2.61 39.27
CA ARG A 64 -23.24 1.25 39.26
C ARG A 64 -21.72 1.23 39.04
N PHE A 65 -21.07 2.38 38.90
CA PHE A 65 -19.61 2.47 38.85
C PHE A 65 -19.03 2.46 40.26
N SER A 66 -17.92 1.74 40.45
CA SER A 66 -17.13 1.79 41.69
C SER A 66 -16.62 3.22 41.95
N SER A 67 -16.35 3.54 43.22
CA SER A 67 -15.92 4.88 43.67
C SER A 67 -14.61 5.38 43.06
N ASP A 68 -13.84 4.48 42.43
CA ASP A 68 -12.48 4.71 41.96
C ASP A 68 -12.42 4.89 40.44
N CYS A 69 -12.19 6.14 40.02
CA CYS A 69 -12.06 6.56 38.62
C CYS A 69 -10.59 6.61 38.20
N SER A 70 -10.13 5.60 37.45
CA SER A 70 -8.77 5.59 36.88
C SER A 70 -8.67 6.42 35.60
N THR A 71 -7.53 7.07 35.37
CA THR A 71 -7.20 7.86 34.16
C THR A 71 -7.01 7.01 32.90
N ILE A 72 -7.08 5.69 33.04
CA ILE A 72 -7.02 4.71 31.96
C ILE A 72 -8.47 4.29 31.62
N PRO A 73 -8.92 4.38 30.36
CA PRO A 73 -10.30 4.09 30.02
C PRO A 73 -10.66 2.64 30.33
N PRO A 74 -11.75 2.35 31.08
CA PRO A 74 -12.27 1.00 31.17
C PRO A 74 -12.94 0.69 29.82
N GLN A 75 -12.22 -0.04 28.97
CA GLN A 75 -12.76 -0.61 27.74
C GLN A 75 -13.76 -1.71 28.12
N GLY A 76 -15.04 -1.32 28.16
CA GLY A 76 -16.13 -2.25 28.35
C GLY A 76 -16.36 -3.10 27.11
N GLY A 77 -15.96 -4.37 27.20
CA GLY A 77 -16.68 -5.52 26.65
C GLY A 77 -16.52 -5.76 25.15
N GLY A 78 -15.44 -6.47 24.78
CA GLY A 78 -15.37 -7.16 23.50
C GLY A 78 -13.98 -7.43 22.92
N ASP A 79 -12.87 -7.38 23.67
CA ASP A 79 -11.56 -7.84 23.13
C ASP A 79 -10.42 -8.04 24.17
N THR A 80 -10.73 -8.40 25.43
CA THR A 80 -9.71 -8.47 26.51
C THR A 80 -9.10 -9.85 26.68
N GLN A 81 -8.81 -10.58 25.61
CA GLN A 81 -7.97 -11.78 25.71
C GLN A 81 -6.97 -11.81 24.57
N ASN A 82 -5.87 -11.06 24.72
CA ASN A 82 -4.70 -11.25 23.87
C ASN A 82 -3.43 -10.53 24.35
N SER A 83 -3.36 -10.02 25.59
CA SER A 83 -2.10 -9.49 26.13
C SER A 83 -1.24 -10.65 26.64
N LEU A 84 0.07 -10.60 26.39
CA LEU A 84 0.98 -11.64 26.88
C LEU A 84 0.96 -11.75 28.41
N GLU A 85 0.73 -10.62 29.09
CA GLU A 85 0.62 -10.52 30.54
C GLU A 85 -0.55 -11.34 31.09
N ASP A 86 -1.67 -11.42 30.36
CA ASP A 86 -2.87 -12.16 30.79
C ASP A 86 -2.64 -13.68 30.79
N PHE A 87 -1.72 -14.17 29.95
CA PHE A 87 -1.37 -15.59 29.85
C PHE A 87 -0.18 -15.99 30.71
N SER A 88 0.56 -15.02 31.26
CA SER A 88 1.79 -15.25 32.02
C SER A 88 1.46 -15.52 33.49
N PRO A 89 2.20 -16.42 34.17
CA PRO A 89 2.03 -16.64 35.60
C PRO A 89 2.41 -15.38 36.40
N GLY A 90 1.79 -15.17 37.56
CA GLY A 90 2.09 -14.03 38.45
C GLY A 90 3.44 -14.11 39.18
N ALA A 91 4.29 -15.07 38.83
CA ALA A 91 5.61 -15.29 39.41
C ALA A 91 6.60 -15.74 38.32
N PRO A 92 7.90 -15.43 38.46
CA PRO A 92 8.92 -15.87 37.51
C PRO A 92 9.07 -17.40 37.50
N PRO A 93 9.38 -18.02 36.35
CA PRO A 93 9.55 -17.41 35.02
C PRO A 93 8.23 -16.95 34.41
N TRP A 94 8.18 -15.72 33.88
CA TRP A 94 6.94 -15.07 33.37
C TRP A 94 6.62 -15.54 31.94
N VAL A 95 6.53 -16.86 31.75
CA VAL A 95 6.28 -17.49 30.44
C VAL A 95 4.91 -18.17 30.45
N PRO A 96 4.04 -17.91 29.47
CA PRO A 96 2.74 -18.58 29.39
C PRO A 96 2.85 -20.11 29.39
N HIS A 97 2.09 -20.78 30.26
CA HIS A 97 2.10 -22.24 30.36
C HIS A 97 1.79 -22.94 29.03
N LEU A 98 0.89 -22.35 28.24
CA LEU A 98 0.56 -22.81 26.88
C LEU A 98 1.79 -22.89 25.96
N MET A 99 2.69 -21.89 26.04
CA MET A 99 3.91 -21.89 25.24
C MET A 99 4.89 -22.95 25.72
N VAL A 100 4.99 -23.15 27.04
CA VAL A 100 5.84 -24.18 27.64
C VAL A 100 5.41 -25.58 27.19
N GLU A 101 4.12 -25.88 27.26
CA GLU A 101 3.56 -27.17 26.84
C GLU A 101 3.72 -27.40 25.33
N CYS A 102 3.41 -26.38 24.52
CA CYS A 102 3.57 -26.45 23.06
C CYS A 102 5.02 -26.70 22.65
N VAL A 103 5.97 -25.97 23.24
CA VAL A 103 7.39 -26.14 22.97
C VAL A 103 7.89 -27.50 23.47
N ALA A 104 7.47 -27.96 24.64
CA ALA A 104 7.83 -29.27 25.16
C ALA A 104 7.37 -30.39 24.21
N GLU A 105 6.15 -30.30 23.67
CA GLU A 105 5.63 -31.28 22.72
C GLU A 105 6.35 -31.21 21.35
N ILE A 106 6.68 -30.00 20.87
CA ILE A 106 7.52 -29.83 19.67
C ILE A 106 8.91 -30.43 19.87
N GLU A 107 9.54 -30.22 21.03
CA GLU A 107 10.85 -30.80 21.33
C GLU A 107 10.80 -32.32 21.46
N ARG A 108 9.74 -32.87 22.07
CA ARG A 108 9.59 -34.30 22.31
C ARG A 108 9.53 -35.13 21.02
N ARG A 109 8.91 -34.61 19.96
CA ARG A 109 8.67 -35.36 18.70
C ARG A 109 9.13 -34.68 17.42
N GLY A 110 9.27 -33.35 17.41
CA GLY A 110 9.53 -32.55 16.22
C GLY A 110 11.00 -32.35 15.85
N LEU A 111 11.94 -32.62 16.76
CA LEU A 111 13.39 -32.43 16.49
C LEU A 111 13.96 -33.41 15.44
N GLN A 112 13.17 -34.40 15.02
CA GLN A 112 13.51 -35.33 13.94
C GLN A 112 12.85 -34.95 12.60
N GLU A 113 11.97 -33.93 12.58
CA GLU A 113 11.17 -33.55 11.42
C GLU A 113 11.85 -32.46 10.57
N ARG A 114 11.89 -32.67 9.25
CA ARG A 114 12.53 -31.76 8.31
C ARG A 114 11.72 -30.48 8.13
N GLY A 115 12.38 -29.32 8.17
CA GLY A 115 11.75 -28.03 7.91
C GLY A 115 10.84 -27.55 9.05
N LEU A 116 11.15 -27.90 10.29
CA LEU A 116 10.43 -27.45 11.48
C LEU A 116 10.24 -25.91 11.46
N TYR A 117 9.04 -25.41 11.79
CA TYR A 117 8.60 -24.02 11.61
C TYR A 117 8.49 -23.48 10.18
N ARG A 118 9.19 -24.03 9.18
CA ARG A 118 9.10 -23.61 7.77
C ARG A 118 7.92 -24.26 7.04
N VAL A 119 7.71 -25.56 7.24
CA VAL A 119 6.59 -26.31 6.64
C VAL A 119 5.27 -25.88 7.31
N PRO A 120 4.23 -25.52 6.55
CA PRO A 120 2.94 -25.14 7.11
C PRO A 120 2.15 -26.37 7.58
N GLY A 121 1.63 -26.31 8.80
CA GLY A 121 0.61 -27.27 9.28
C GLY A 121 -0.79 -26.91 8.80
N GLY A 122 -1.74 -27.82 8.98
CA GLY A 122 -3.15 -27.61 8.62
C GLY A 122 -3.77 -26.36 9.27
N GLU A 123 -4.01 -25.31 8.48
CA GLU A 123 -4.45 -23.99 8.96
C GLU A 123 -5.77 -24.02 9.75
N ARG A 124 -6.69 -24.92 9.39
CA ARG A 124 -7.96 -25.10 10.12
C ARG A 124 -7.73 -25.52 11.57
N LEU A 125 -6.83 -26.46 11.81
CA LEU A 125 -6.48 -26.95 13.15
C LEU A 125 -5.74 -25.86 13.95
N VAL A 126 -4.85 -25.10 13.30
CA VAL A 126 -4.16 -23.96 13.94
C VAL A 126 -5.17 -22.93 14.48
N LYS A 127 -6.15 -22.55 13.65
CA LYS A 127 -7.22 -21.61 14.03
C LYS A 127 -8.13 -22.19 15.12
N GLU A 128 -8.45 -23.48 15.06
CA GLU A 128 -9.25 -24.17 16.07
C GLU A 128 -8.57 -24.15 17.45
N LEU A 129 -7.28 -24.48 17.52
CA LEU A 129 -6.49 -24.41 18.75
C LEU A 129 -6.44 -22.99 19.32
N ARG A 130 -6.27 -21.97 18.47
CA ARG A 130 -6.30 -20.55 18.90
C ARG A 130 -7.67 -20.15 19.45
N MET A 131 -8.75 -20.56 18.81
CA MET A 131 -10.11 -20.28 19.29
C MET A 131 -10.38 -20.90 20.66
N MET A 132 -9.82 -22.08 20.96
CA MET A 132 -9.91 -22.68 22.29
C MET A 132 -9.24 -21.81 23.36
N VAL A 133 -8.05 -21.28 23.08
CA VAL A 133 -7.33 -20.37 23.98
C VAL A 133 -8.11 -19.09 24.23
N LEU A 134 -8.68 -18.47 23.18
CA LEU A 134 -9.53 -17.28 23.28
C LEU A 134 -10.87 -17.52 24.00
N GLN A 135 -11.26 -18.79 24.19
CA GLN A 135 -12.42 -19.18 24.99
C GLN A 135 -12.04 -19.55 26.43
N GLY A 136 -10.77 -19.38 26.83
CA GLY A 136 -10.25 -19.78 28.13
C GLY A 136 -10.15 -21.30 28.33
N LYS A 137 -10.14 -22.10 27.25
CA LYS A 137 -9.97 -23.56 27.31
C LYS A 137 -8.51 -23.94 27.07
N THR A 138 -8.05 -24.99 27.74
CA THR A 138 -6.73 -25.59 27.52
C THR A 138 -6.75 -26.46 26.25
N PRO A 139 -6.00 -26.13 25.19
CA PRO A 139 -5.98 -26.93 23.98
C PRO A 139 -5.27 -28.28 24.21
N PRO A 140 -5.76 -29.41 23.66
CA PRO A 140 -5.16 -30.73 23.87
C PRO A 140 -3.95 -30.92 22.93
N LEU A 141 -2.83 -30.26 23.23
CA LEU A 141 -1.65 -30.21 22.35
C LEU A 141 -1.04 -31.60 22.09
N GLU A 142 -1.07 -32.49 23.09
CA GLU A 142 -0.60 -33.89 22.98
C GLU A 142 -1.36 -34.71 21.93
N LYS A 143 -2.65 -34.40 21.68
CA LYS A 143 -3.51 -35.16 20.75
C LYS A 143 -3.34 -34.75 19.28
N VAL A 144 -2.70 -33.61 19.02
CA VAL A 144 -2.43 -33.14 17.66
C VAL A 144 -1.41 -34.09 17.04
N GLN A 145 -1.69 -34.73 15.90
CA GLN A 145 -0.75 -35.68 15.29
C GLN A 145 0.40 -34.99 14.54
N ASP A 146 0.10 -33.91 13.82
CA ASP A 146 1.07 -33.18 13.01
C ASP A 146 1.81 -32.12 13.85
N VAL A 147 3.13 -32.22 13.95
CA VAL A 147 3.96 -31.23 14.67
C VAL A 147 4.02 -29.88 13.97
N HIS A 148 3.81 -29.82 12.66
CA HIS A 148 3.75 -28.55 11.91
C HIS A 148 2.51 -27.73 12.27
N VAL A 149 1.42 -28.37 12.72
CA VAL A 149 0.26 -27.68 13.31
C VAL A 149 0.65 -27.01 14.63
N LEU A 150 1.42 -27.67 15.50
CA LEU A 150 1.92 -27.06 16.73
C LEU A 150 2.87 -25.89 16.45
N CYS A 151 3.76 -26.05 15.48
CA CYS A 151 4.64 -24.96 15.02
C CYS A 151 3.84 -23.77 14.46
N GLY A 152 2.79 -24.06 13.69
CA GLY A 152 1.86 -23.06 13.16
C GLY A 152 1.10 -22.34 14.27
N PHE A 153 0.61 -23.09 15.26
CA PHE A 153 -0.08 -22.57 16.43
C PHE A 153 0.81 -21.66 17.28
N LEU A 154 2.06 -22.05 17.58
CA LEU A 154 3.00 -21.21 18.33
C LEU A 154 3.26 -19.87 17.62
N LYS A 155 3.48 -19.91 16.29
CA LYS A 155 3.67 -18.71 15.48
C LYS A 155 2.41 -17.85 15.44
N ASP A 156 1.24 -18.46 15.30
CA ASP A 156 -0.03 -17.74 15.27
C ASP A 156 -0.37 -17.10 16.62
N PHE A 157 -0.05 -17.76 17.74
CA PHE A 157 -0.17 -17.18 19.08
C PHE A 157 0.69 -15.92 19.22
N LEU A 158 1.98 -16.01 18.91
CA LEU A 158 2.93 -14.89 19.02
C LEU A 158 2.57 -13.73 18.08
N ARG A 159 2.21 -14.03 16.83
CA ARG A 159 1.86 -13.02 15.84
C ARG A 159 0.62 -12.24 16.24
N ASN A 160 -0.36 -12.89 16.87
CA ASN A 160 -1.63 -12.24 17.19
C ASN A 160 -1.69 -11.62 18.58
N LEU A 161 -0.59 -11.53 19.34
CA LEU A 161 -0.59 -10.81 20.62
C LEU A 161 -0.98 -9.34 20.40
N LYS A 162 -1.75 -8.77 21.34
CA LYS A 162 -2.16 -7.35 21.29
C LYS A 162 -0.95 -6.41 21.24
N GLU A 163 0.10 -6.78 21.97
CA GLU A 163 1.42 -6.17 21.89
C GLU A 163 2.41 -7.24 21.40
N PRO A 164 3.18 -7.00 20.32
CA PRO A 164 4.11 -7.98 19.79
C PRO A 164 5.18 -8.31 20.84
N LEU A 165 5.82 -9.46 20.70
CA LEU A 165 6.78 -9.94 21.70
C LEU A 165 7.93 -8.93 21.93
N LEU A 166 8.37 -8.21 20.90
CA LEU A 166 9.40 -7.17 21.00
C LEU A 166 8.88 -5.79 21.42
N THR A 167 7.58 -5.65 21.69
CA THR A 167 6.85 -4.40 21.96
C THR A 167 6.91 -3.39 20.81
N PHE A 168 5.86 -2.58 20.65
CA PHE A 168 5.90 -1.52 19.62
C PHE A 168 6.94 -0.45 19.94
N ARG A 169 7.19 -0.19 21.23
CA ARG A 169 8.10 0.85 21.70
C ARG A 169 9.56 0.52 21.39
N LEU A 170 10.00 -0.70 21.65
CA LEU A 170 11.41 -1.10 21.51
C LEU A 170 11.75 -1.64 20.11
N HIS A 171 10.75 -1.85 19.25
CA HIS A 171 10.95 -2.32 17.87
C HIS A 171 12.01 -1.49 17.11
N ARG A 172 11.92 -0.15 17.16
CA ARG A 172 12.89 0.73 16.49
C ARG A 172 14.30 0.57 17.07
N THR A 173 14.41 0.45 18.39
CA THR A 173 15.69 0.24 19.07
C THR A 173 16.35 -1.07 18.67
N PHE A 174 15.57 -2.15 18.49
CA PHE A 174 16.07 -3.42 17.97
C PHE A 174 16.53 -3.32 16.51
N MET A 175 15.80 -2.58 15.66
CA MET A 175 16.20 -2.34 14.27
C MET A 175 17.52 -1.57 14.17
N GLU A 176 17.63 -0.47 14.91
CA GLU A 176 18.85 0.36 14.93
C GLU A 176 20.06 -0.42 15.47
N ALA A 177 19.87 -1.27 16.48
CA ALA A 177 20.92 -2.14 17.00
C ALA A 177 21.41 -3.19 15.97
N ALA A 178 20.52 -3.70 15.13
CA ALA A 178 20.83 -4.68 14.09
C ALA A 178 21.53 -4.07 12.85
N GLU A 179 21.44 -2.75 12.67
CA GLU A 179 22.09 -2.03 11.56
C GLU A 179 23.54 -1.59 11.87
N LEU A 180 23.98 -1.73 13.12
CA LEU A 180 25.34 -1.38 13.53
C LEU A 180 26.36 -2.30 12.85
N GLN A 181 27.40 -1.71 12.25
CA GLN A 181 28.44 -2.46 11.53
C GLN A 181 29.43 -3.17 12.46
N ASP A 182 29.58 -2.67 13.70
CA ASP A 182 30.45 -3.25 14.71
C ASP A 182 29.68 -4.29 15.55
N GLU A 183 30.13 -5.54 15.53
CA GLU A 183 29.46 -6.69 16.16
C GLU A 183 29.37 -6.55 17.68
N ASP A 184 30.41 -6.04 18.34
CA ASP A 184 30.44 -5.85 19.79
C ASP A 184 29.48 -4.74 20.23
N SER A 185 29.48 -3.61 19.49
CA SER A 185 28.53 -2.52 19.70
C SER A 185 27.08 -2.92 19.40
N SER A 186 26.84 -3.70 18.34
CA SER A 186 25.52 -4.26 18.00
C SER A 186 25.00 -5.14 19.13
N THR A 187 25.84 -6.06 19.60
CA THR A 187 25.53 -6.97 20.71
C THR A 187 25.20 -6.20 21.99
N ALA A 188 26.02 -5.19 22.36
CA ALA A 188 25.77 -4.36 23.53
C ALA A 188 24.50 -3.50 23.42
N ALA A 189 24.13 -3.06 22.21
CA ALA A 189 22.88 -2.33 21.97
C ALA A 189 21.65 -3.26 22.07
N VAL A 190 21.73 -4.48 21.55
CA VAL A 190 20.68 -5.49 21.70
C VAL A 190 20.47 -5.85 23.18
N TYR A 191 21.54 -6.04 23.96
CA TYR A 191 21.42 -6.32 25.41
C TYR A 191 20.74 -5.18 26.18
N ARG A 192 21.02 -3.93 25.81
CA ARG A 192 20.32 -2.77 26.39
C ARG A 192 18.83 -2.80 26.05
N ALA A 193 18.47 -3.03 24.80
CA ALA A 193 17.07 -3.15 24.39
C ALA A 193 16.34 -4.31 25.11
N LEU A 194 17.00 -5.45 25.29
CA LEU A 194 16.46 -6.59 26.05
C LEU A 194 16.22 -6.26 27.53
N SER A 195 17.08 -5.45 28.14
CA SER A 195 16.94 -5.03 29.54
C SER A 195 15.76 -4.10 29.78
N GLU A 196 15.29 -3.41 28.73
CA GLU A 196 14.14 -2.49 28.77
C GLU A 196 12.80 -3.19 28.49
N LEU A 197 12.81 -4.44 28.04
CA LEU A 197 11.57 -5.21 27.79
C LEU A 197 10.82 -5.50 29.10
N PRO A 198 9.47 -5.48 29.08
CA PRO A 198 8.67 -5.96 30.20
C PRO A 198 9.05 -7.40 30.57
N PRO A 199 9.04 -7.78 31.87
CA PRO A 199 9.40 -9.13 32.32
C PRO A 199 8.73 -10.28 31.55
N PRO A 200 7.40 -10.29 31.28
CA PRO A 200 6.77 -11.38 30.54
C PRO A 200 7.24 -11.47 29.08
N HIS A 201 7.52 -10.34 28.44
CA HIS A 201 8.05 -10.30 27.08
C HIS A 201 9.50 -10.80 27.02
N ARG A 202 10.34 -10.35 27.95
CA ARG A 202 11.74 -10.73 28.05
C ARG A 202 11.91 -12.22 28.34
N ASP A 203 11.20 -12.74 29.34
CA ASP A 203 11.31 -14.14 29.75
C ASP A 203 10.75 -15.08 28.66
N THR A 204 9.63 -14.71 28.02
CA THR A 204 9.05 -15.45 26.88
C THR A 204 9.98 -15.45 25.67
N LEU A 205 10.62 -14.32 25.36
CA LEU A 205 11.62 -14.22 24.30
C LEU A 205 12.83 -15.10 24.59
N ALA A 206 13.35 -15.07 25.82
CA ALA A 206 14.46 -15.92 26.23
C ALA A 206 14.11 -17.41 26.10
N PHE A 207 12.92 -17.82 26.55
CA PHE A 207 12.43 -19.19 26.40
C PHE A 207 12.34 -19.62 24.93
N LEU A 208 11.76 -18.77 24.07
CA LEU A 208 11.68 -19.02 22.63
C LEU A 208 13.08 -19.15 22.00
N MET A 209 14.00 -18.25 22.34
CA MET A 209 15.36 -18.29 21.79
C MET A 209 16.07 -19.59 22.16
N LEU A 210 15.98 -20.03 23.43
CA LEU A 210 16.56 -21.31 23.88
C LEU A 210 16.01 -22.51 23.10
N HIS A 211 14.71 -22.54 22.84
CA HIS A 211 14.10 -23.56 22.00
C HIS A 211 14.64 -23.53 20.56
N LEU A 212 14.69 -22.35 19.93
CA LEU A 212 15.22 -22.22 18.57
C LEU A 212 16.69 -22.63 18.48
N GLN A 213 17.51 -22.41 19.52
CA GLN A 213 18.89 -22.93 19.53
C GLN A 213 18.93 -24.46 19.45
N LYS A 214 18.01 -25.16 20.13
CA LYS A 214 17.93 -26.63 20.06
C LYS A 214 17.53 -27.10 18.66
N VAL A 215 16.62 -26.38 17.99
CA VAL A 215 16.24 -26.68 16.60
C VAL A 215 17.43 -26.51 15.64
N VAL A 216 18.21 -25.42 15.77
CA VAL A 216 19.42 -25.21 14.97
C VAL A 216 20.46 -26.31 15.22
N ARG A 217 20.61 -26.74 16.48
CA ARG A 217 21.54 -27.82 16.87
C ARG A 217 21.07 -29.21 16.48
N SER A 218 19.87 -29.37 15.93
CA SER A 218 19.30 -30.66 15.52
C SER A 218 19.48 -30.85 14.01
N PRO A 219 20.47 -31.65 13.55
CA PRO A 219 20.72 -31.86 12.12
C PRO A 219 19.51 -32.36 11.30
N PRO A 220 18.64 -33.24 11.83
CA PRO A 220 17.46 -33.73 11.11
C PRO A 220 16.50 -32.62 10.67
N CYS A 221 16.40 -31.52 11.43
CA CYS A 221 15.48 -30.43 11.12
C CYS A 221 15.85 -29.67 9.84
N GLN A 222 17.12 -29.64 9.44
CA GLN A 222 17.61 -28.84 8.31
C GLN A 222 17.22 -27.35 8.36
N MET A 223 17.15 -26.79 9.58
CA MET A 223 16.82 -25.39 9.82
C MET A 223 18.01 -24.70 10.49
N ASP A 224 18.79 -23.95 9.71
CA ASP A 224 19.88 -23.12 10.21
C ASP A 224 19.36 -21.79 10.79
N GLN A 225 20.25 -21.01 11.40
CA GLN A 225 19.92 -19.72 12.00
C GLN A 225 19.28 -18.76 10.99
N ASN A 226 19.78 -18.75 9.75
CA ASN A 226 19.25 -17.92 8.68
C ASN A 226 17.82 -18.34 8.31
N ASN A 227 17.54 -19.63 8.13
CA ASN A 227 16.20 -20.10 7.78
C ASN A 227 15.17 -19.82 8.89
N LEU A 228 15.56 -19.93 10.17
CA LEU A 228 14.68 -19.57 11.28
C LEU A 228 14.46 -18.06 11.40
N SER A 229 15.47 -17.25 11.08
CA SER A 229 15.38 -15.78 11.07
C SER A 229 14.27 -15.29 10.14
N TRP A 230 14.19 -15.86 8.93
CA TRP A 230 13.16 -15.53 7.94
C TRP A 230 11.75 -15.90 8.39
N VAL A 231 11.61 -16.99 9.16
CA VAL A 231 10.31 -17.47 9.64
C VAL A 231 9.81 -16.65 10.83
N PHE A 232 10.69 -16.35 11.78
CA PHE A 232 10.30 -15.66 13.02
C PHE A 232 10.38 -14.14 12.95
N GLY A 233 11.17 -13.56 12.04
CA GLY A 233 11.29 -12.10 11.88
C GLY A 233 9.92 -11.40 11.74
N PRO A 234 9.07 -11.77 10.77
CA PRO A 234 7.73 -11.19 10.63
C PRO A 234 6.80 -11.51 11.82
N THR A 235 6.96 -12.69 12.44
CA THR A 235 6.14 -13.15 13.57
C THR A 235 6.36 -12.30 14.82
N LEU A 236 7.57 -11.77 15.02
CA LEU A 236 7.93 -10.96 16.18
C LEU A 236 7.74 -9.44 15.96
N LYS A 237 7.45 -9.01 14.73
CA LYS A 237 7.44 -7.61 14.28
C LYS A 237 6.05 -7.01 14.06
N ASP A 238 5.09 -7.73 13.49
CA ASP A 238 3.90 -7.09 12.90
C ASP A 238 2.56 -7.30 13.63
N GLN A 239 1.91 -6.19 13.98
CA GLN A 239 0.44 -6.05 14.16
C GLN A 239 -0.15 -4.69 13.71
N ILE A 240 0.62 -3.71 13.20
CA ILE A 240 0.07 -2.42 12.76
C ILE A 240 0.61 -2.04 11.38
N SER A 241 -0.15 -2.36 10.34
CA SER A 241 -0.10 -1.66 9.07
C SER A 241 -0.72 -0.26 9.26
N VAL A 242 0.12 0.73 9.57
CA VAL A 242 -0.21 2.13 9.29
C VAL A 242 -0.11 2.31 7.76
N PRO A 243 -1.17 2.78 7.07
CA PRO A 243 -1.04 3.18 5.68
C PRO A 243 -0.28 4.51 5.64
N GLY A 244 0.95 4.50 5.10
CA GLY A 244 1.67 5.75 4.81
C GLY A 244 3.13 5.85 5.23
N SER A 245 3.88 4.75 5.36
CA SER A 245 5.34 4.81 5.45
C SER A 245 5.96 3.76 4.56
N ALA A 246 6.22 4.16 3.32
CA ALA A 246 6.93 3.36 2.33
C ALA A 246 8.43 3.35 2.67
N LEU A 247 8.88 2.30 3.36
CA LEU A 247 10.26 1.84 3.27
C LEU A 247 10.25 0.67 2.29
N GLY A 248 10.90 0.87 1.14
CA GLY A 248 10.86 -0.04 0.00
C GLY A 248 11.60 -1.38 0.24
N PRO A 249 11.48 -2.34 -0.70
CA PRO A 249 11.98 -3.70 -0.54
C PRO A 249 13.53 -3.82 -0.62
N GLU A 250 14.26 -2.75 -0.90
CA GLU A 250 15.72 -2.81 -1.06
C GLU A 250 16.51 -2.84 0.27
N ALA A 251 15.85 -2.69 1.42
CA ALA A 251 16.48 -2.93 2.74
C ALA A 251 16.39 -4.40 3.21
N ALA A 252 15.71 -5.28 2.45
CA ALA A 252 15.60 -6.71 2.78
C ALA A 252 16.81 -7.55 2.29
N GLY A 253 17.76 -6.92 1.58
CA GLY A 253 18.95 -7.56 0.97
C GLY A 253 20.16 -7.73 1.89
N ARG A 254 20.10 -7.28 3.15
CA ARG A 254 21.02 -7.68 4.20
C ARG A 254 20.23 -8.45 5.25
N GLY A 255 20.47 -9.76 5.35
CA GLY A 255 19.89 -10.63 6.37
C GLY A 255 20.38 -10.27 7.77
N GLY A 256 19.93 -9.13 8.31
CA GLY A 256 20.31 -8.59 9.61
C GLY A 256 19.21 -8.66 10.68
N PHE A 257 17.97 -9.06 10.34
CA PHE A 257 16.86 -8.96 11.31
C PHE A 257 16.63 -10.20 12.20
N LEU A 258 17.50 -11.21 12.17
CA LEU A 258 17.62 -12.15 13.29
C LEU A 258 19.03 -12.77 13.35
N ALA A 259 20.04 -11.91 13.30
CA ALA A 259 21.23 -12.15 14.09
C ALA A 259 21.04 -11.51 15.48
N ILE A 260 19.91 -11.80 16.15
CA ILE A 260 20.05 -12.04 17.59
C ILE A 260 20.93 -13.28 17.61
N ARG A 261 22.26 -13.08 17.65
CA ARG A 261 23.21 -14.20 17.65
C ARG A 261 22.74 -15.11 18.77
N VAL A 262 22.40 -16.33 18.38
CA VAL A 262 22.18 -17.49 19.24
C VAL A 262 23.54 -17.88 19.84
N GLU A 263 24.20 -16.90 20.46
CA GLU A 263 25.38 -17.00 21.29
C GLU A 263 25.06 -16.26 22.59
N LEU A 264 23.88 -16.54 23.16
CA LEU A 264 23.76 -16.56 24.61
C LEU A 264 24.69 -17.67 25.10
N ASN A 265 25.95 -17.31 25.29
CA ASN A 265 26.98 -18.18 25.83
C ASN A 265 26.42 -18.73 27.15
N GLN A 266 26.37 -20.06 27.30
CA GLN A 266 25.88 -20.75 28.50
C GLN A 266 26.52 -20.23 29.80
N LYS A 267 27.65 -19.51 29.70
CA LYS A 267 28.36 -18.88 30.81
C LYS A 267 27.77 -17.57 31.35
N GLN A 268 26.83 -16.89 30.67
CA GLN A 268 26.29 -15.60 31.12
C GLN A 268 24.77 -15.54 31.35
N VAL A 269 24.03 -16.62 31.05
CA VAL A 269 22.61 -16.78 31.44
C VAL A 269 22.49 -17.46 32.82
N GLY A 270 23.46 -17.20 33.72
CA GLY A 270 23.53 -17.82 35.05
C GLY A 270 22.38 -17.47 36.00
N TRP A 271 21.46 -16.59 35.61
CA TRP A 271 20.37 -16.10 36.45
C TRP A 271 19.00 -16.72 36.13
N ILE A 272 18.87 -17.50 35.05
CA ILE A 272 17.63 -18.21 34.71
C ILE A 272 17.75 -19.67 35.21
N GLN A 273 17.64 -19.84 36.53
CA GLN A 273 17.37 -21.15 37.13
C GLN A 273 15.86 -21.42 37.02
N ILE A 274 15.41 -21.99 35.90
CA ILE A 274 14.06 -22.57 35.83
C ILE A 274 14.14 -23.91 36.57
N SER A 275 13.83 -23.87 37.86
CA SER A 275 13.62 -25.05 38.67
C SER A 275 12.25 -25.62 38.29
N VAL A 276 12.23 -26.69 37.49
CA VAL A 276 11.02 -27.47 37.23
C VAL A 276 10.76 -28.31 38.48
N PRO A 277 9.60 -28.21 39.15
CA PRO A 277 9.28 -29.11 40.26
C PRO A 277 9.02 -30.53 39.74
N ASP A 278 9.96 -31.42 40.09
CA ASP A 278 9.84 -32.87 40.34
C ASP A 278 8.96 -33.74 39.43
N GLN A 279 9.59 -34.30 38.38
CA GLN A 279 9.43 -35.71 37.97
C GLN A 279 10.82 -36.19 37.47
N GLY A 280 11.41 -37.15 38.17
CA GLY A 280 12.85 -37.39 38.19
C GLY A 280 13.53 -37.98 36.95
N ARG A 281 14.86 -37.79 36.96
CA ARG A 281 15.93 -38.36 36.12
C ARG A 281 16.04 -37.84 34.69
N PHE A 282 16.76 -36.75 34.44
CA PHE A 282 17.42 -36.53 33.13
C PHE A 282 18.52 -35.46 33.13
N PHE A 283 19.43 -35.41 34.13
CA PHE A 283 20.70 -34.68 33.92
C PHE A 283 21.85 -35.36 34.67
N GLN A 284 22.72 -36.03 33.92
CA GLN A 284 24.15 -36.11 34.26
C GLN A 284 24.92 -35.41 33.13
N PRO A 285 25.95 -34.60 33.45
CA PRO A 285 26.80 -33.96 32.47
C PRO A 285 27.89 -34.95 32.04
N LEU A 286 28.10 -35.15 30.74
CA LEU A 286 29.33 -35.78 30.25
C LEU A 286 29.97 -34.86 29.22
N THR A 287 31.05 -34.23 29.68
CA THR A 287 32.08 -33.59 28.87
C THR A 287 33.03 -34.66 28.32
N SER A 288 33.46 -34.47 27.07
CA SER A 288 34.71 -34.91 26.43
C SER A 288 34.82 -36.34 25.83
N PRO A 289 35.69 -36.53 24.80
CA PRO A 289 35.52 -37.49 23.70
C PRO A 289 36.40 -38.74 23.85
N GLU A 290 36.04 -39.85 23.17
CA GLU A 290 36.91 -40.74 22.38
C GLU A 290 36.34 -42.17 22.16
N LEU A 291 36.77 -42.74 21.01
CA LEU A 291 36.94 -44.17 20.66
C LEU A 291 35.74 -45.10 20.31
N SER A 292 35.65 -45.37 18.99
CA SER A 292 35.70 -46.68 18.31
C SER A 292 34.89 -47.91 18.80
N SER A 293 34.04 -48.35 17.87
CA SER A 293 33.78 -49.75 17.45
C SER A 293 33.04 -50.71 18.38
N CYS A 294 32.39 -51.67 17.71
CA CYS A 294 32.10 -53.03 18.16
C CYS A 294 30.70 -53.38 18.74
N TYR A 295 30.05 -54.27 17.98
CA TYR A 295 29.11 -55.36 18.34
C TYR A 295 27.58 -55.14 18.41
N ARG A 296 26.95 -55.54 17.29
CA ARG A 296 25.96 -56.64 17.12
C ARG A 296 25.16 -57.19 18.32
N ASN A 297 23.86 -57.36 18.00
CA ASN A 297 22.92 -58.46 18.33
C ASN A 297 22.27 -58.48 19.73
N PRO A 298 21.19 -59.27 19.97
CA PRO A 298 20.13 -59.81 19.08
C PRO A 298 18.70 -59.64 19.64
N ILE A 299 17.67 -59.94 18.84
CA ILE A 299 16.28 -60.11 19.31
C ILE A 299 15.97 -61.61 19.45
N ARG A 300 15.54 -62.02 20.65
CA ARG A 300 14.99 -63.35 20.96
C ARG A 300 13.67 -63.17 21.72
N GLY A 301 12.61 -63.79 21.24
CA GLY A 301 11.28 -63.78 21.86
C GLY A 301 10.32 -64.77 21.19
N THR A 302 10.47 -66.04 21.55
CA THR A 302 9.60 -67.21 21.30
C THR A 302 8.24 -67.08 22.02
N LEU A 303 7.09 -67.63 21.59
CA LEU A 303 6.67 -69.05 21.68
C LEU A 303 5.19 -69.24 21.25
N ARG A 304 4.84 -70.51 20.95
CA ARG A 304 3.52 -71.21 20.87
C ARG A 304 2.85 -71.26 19.49
N GLY A 305 2.55 -72.41 18.89
CA GLY A 305 2.75 -73.81 19.29
C GLY A 305 2.01 -74.79 18.36
N GLY A 306 2.54 -76.00 18.24
CA GLY A 306 1.79 -77.26 18.03
C GLY A 306 1.54 -77.76 16.59
N PRO A 307 1.53 -79.10 16.35
CA PRO A 307 2.05 -79.73 15.12
C PRO A 307 1.02 -80.62 14.38
N ARG A 308 1.34 -81.07 13.14
CA ARG A 308 1.00 -82.40 12.54
C ARG A 308 1.49 -82.53 11.08
N ASN A 309 2.21 -83.63 10.82
CA ASN A 309 2.59 -84.24 9.51
C ASN A 309 1.37 -84.96 8.85
N PRO A 310 1.51 -85.72 7.74
CA PRO A 310 2.05 -85.43 6.39
C PRO A 310 1.12 -85.97 5.25
N GLY A 311 1.44 -85.77 3.96
CA GLY A 311 1.02 -86.70 2.90
C GLY A 311 0.64 -86.15 1.51
N LEU A 312 1.39 -86.63 0.51
CA LEU A 312 1.07 -87.04 -0.89
C LEU A 312 0.08 -86.20 -1.73
N SER A 313 0.32 -85.90 -3.02
CA SER A 313 0.73 -86.83 -4.09
C SER A 313 1.13 -86.10 -5.40
N ASN A 314 2.16 -86.66 -6.08
CA ASN A 314 2.36 -86.95 -7.53
C ASN A 314 1.75 -86.01 -8.59
N LEU A 315 2.42 -85.61 -9.67
CA LEU A 315 3.12 -86.32 -10.78
C LEU A 315 3.97 -85.26 -11.53
N SER A 316 5.00 -85.47 -12.36
CA SER A 316 5.89 -86.56 -12.77
C SER A 316 6.76 -86.00 -13.93
N GLY A 317 8.05 -86.40 -14.00
CA GLY A 317 8.88 -86.37 -15.23
C GLY A 317 9.97 -85.28 -15.26
N LEU A 318 11.22 -85.54 -14.81
CA LEU A 318 12.36 -86.18 -15.55
C LEU A 318 12.92 -85.26 -16.66
N SER A 319 14.22 -84.98 -16.82
CA SER A 319 15.47 -85.52 -16.24
C SER A 319 16.63 -84.52 -16.51
N CYS A 320 17.58 -84.30 -15.59
CA CYS A 320 18.97 -84.84 -15.54
C CYS A 320 19.89 -84.43 -16.71
N ASN A 321 21.19 -84.16 -16.60
CA ASN A 321 22.17 -83.80 -15.56
C ASN A 321 23.55 -83.68 -16.27
N ALA A 322 24.57 -83.21 -15.54
CA ALA A 322 26.03 -83.32 -15.82
C ALA A 322 26.62 -82.35 -16.88
N GLY A 323 27.85 -81.83 -16.76
CA GLY A 323 28.97 -82.13 -15.87
C GLY A 323 30.09 -81.08 -16.03
N SER A 324 31.13 -81.21 -15.19
CA SER A 324 32.25 -80.28 -14.95
C SER A 324 33.45 -80.36 -15.92
N LEU A 325 34.46 -79.49 -15.68
CA LEU A 325 35.90 -79.50 -16.07
C LEU A 325 36.25 -78.94 -17.48
N VAL A 326 37.32 -78.15 -17.78
CA VAL A 326 38.67 -77.88 -17.22
C VAL A 326 39.14 -76.45 -17.62
N LEU A 327 40.08 -75.87 -16.86
CA LEU A 327 40.94 -74.69 -17.13
C LEU A 327 41.76 -74.77 -18.44
N ILE A 328 42.17 -73.61 -19.02
CA ILE A 328 43.57 -73.22 -19.34
C ILE A 328 43.67 -71.95 -20.24
N SER A 329 44.51 -71.01 -19.77
CA SER A 329 45.37 -70.01 -20.46
C SER A 329 44.86 -68.95 -21.46
N SER A 330 44.99 -67.69 -21.04
CA SER A 330 45.67 -66.56 -21.71
C SER A 330 45.97 -66.62 -23.22
N VAL A 331 45.35 -65.72 -24.01
CA VAL A 331 45.98 -64.86 -25.06
C VAL A 331 45.15 -63.56 -25.22
N SER A 332 45.83 -62.45 -25.51
CA SER A 332 45.49 -61.02 -25.62
C SER A 332 44.25 -60.56 -26.44
N PRO A 333 43.81 -59.28 -26.28
CA PRO A 333 42.52 -58.78 -26.75
C PRO A 333 42.63 -57.90 -28.00
N VAL A 334 42.25 -58.38 -29.18
CA VAL A 334 41.82 -57.51 -30.30
C VAL A 334 40.93 -58.35 -31.22
N THR A 335 39.62 -58.11 -31.22
CA THR A 335 38.73 -58.59 -32.29
C THR A 335 37.98 -57.40 -32.87
N LEU A 336 38.51 -56.91 -33.99
CA LEU A 336 37.87 -55.98 -34.90
C LEU A 336 36.93 -56.81 -35.79
N VAL A 337 35.61 -56.63 -35.67
CA VAL A 337 34.62 -57.34 -36.49
C VAL A 337 34.12 -56.41 -37.59
N LEU A 338 34.39 -56.77 -38.85
CA LEU A 338 33.78 -56.21 -40.06
C LEU A 338 32.60 -57.09 -40.49
N TRP A 339 31.54 -56.45 -40.98
CA TRP A 339 30.16 -56.90 -40.82
C TRP A 339 29.58 -57.67 -42.04
N PHE A 340 28.73 -58.68 -41.79
CA PHE A 340 27.56 -59.05 -42.61
C PHE A 340 26.51 -59.78 -41.75
N SER A 341 25.26 -59.33 -41.88
CA SER A 341 23.97 -59.98 -41.57
C SER A 341 23.94 -61.14 -40.55
N SER A 342 23.82 -60.83 -39.26
CA SER A 342 23.01 -61.58 -38.26
C SER A 342 23.06 -60.92 -36.88
N VAL A 343 21.95 -60.98 -36.15
CA VAL A 343 21.79 -60.44 -34.78
C VAL A 343 22.66 -61.23 -33.79
N GLN A 344 23.56 -60.55 -33.09
CA GLN A 344 24.42 -61.12 -32.05
C GLN A 344 24.29 -60.30 -30.77
N VAL A 345 24.07 -60.98 -29.64
CA VAL A 345 24.06 -60.40 -28.29
C VAL A 345 25.26 -60.97 -27.54
N SER A 346 26.34 -60.20 -27.43
CA SER A 346 27.47 -60.52 -26.55
C SER A 346 28.06 -59.23 -25.95
N PRO A 347 28.63 -59.27 -24.72
CA PRO A 347 29.26 -58.10 -24.12
C PRO A 347 30.61 -57.84 -24.80
N VAL A 348 30.62 -56.99 -25.82
CA VAL A 348 31.81 -56.65 -26.61
C VAL A 348 32.33 -55.27 -26.23
N THR A 349 33.66 -55.13 -26.18
CA THR A 349 34.35 -53.86 -25.87
C THR A 349 34.26 -52.82 -26.99
N LEU A 350 34.05 -53.21 -28.25
CA LEU A 350 33.97 -52.33 -29.42
C LEU A 350 33.08 -52.90 -30.54
N VAL A 351 32.09 -52.12 -31.02
CA VAL A 351 31.16 -52.51 -32.11
C VAL A 351 31.21 -51.47 -33.25
N LEU A 352 31.50 -51.91 -34.49
CA LEU A 352 31.56 -51.11 -35.71
C LEU A 352 30.51 -51.57 -36.73
N ILE A 353 29.62 -50.67 -37.17
CA ILE A 353 28.52 -51.01 -38.09
C ILE A 353 28.41 -50.00 -39.25
N SER A 354 28.41 -50.50 -40.49
CA SER A 354 28.35 -49.67 -41.69
C SER A 354 26.92 -49.29 -42.16
N SER A 355 25.93 -50.21 -42.07
CA SER A 355 24.58 -50.06 -42.71
C SER A 355 23.51 -51.16 -42.42
N GLY A 356 22.58 -51.01 -41.44
CA GLY A 356 21.50 -52.01 -41.20
C GLY A 356 20.90 -52.07 -39.78
N LEU A 357 20.20 -53.17 -39.42
CA LEU A 357 19.52 -53.34 -38.11
C LEU A 357 20.45 -53.90 -37.02
N SER A 358 20.53 -53.25 -35.84
CA SER A 358 21.35 -53.72 -34.73
C SER A 358 20.77 -53.46 -33.33
N CYS A 359 21.00 -54.40 -32.40
CA CYS A 359 20.63 -54.30 -30.99
C CYS A 359 21.88 -54.64 -30.16
N ASN A 360 22.57 -53.63 -29.62
CA ASN A 360 23.92 -53.82 -29.07
C ASN A 360 24.03 -53.43 -27.60
N ALA A 361 24.79 -54.21 -26.82
CA ALA A 361 25.19 -53.91 -25.45
C ALA A 361 26.72 -53.96 -25.33
N GLY A 362 27.38 -52.81 -25.13
CA GLY A 362 28.86 -52.74 -25.14
C GLY A 362 29.43 -51.41 -24.65
N SER A 363 30.74 -51.35 -24.37
CA SER A 363 31.36 -50.11 -23.85
C SER A 363 31.49 -48.99 -24.90
N LEU A 364 31.70 -49.35 -26.18
CA LEU A 364 31.87 -48.39 -27.28
C LEU A 364 31.15 -48.86 -28.56
N VAL A 365 30.22 -48.06 -29.08
CA VAL A 365 29.38 -48.38 -30.26
C VAL A 365 29.53 -47.29 -31.34
N LEU A 366 29.92 -47.68 -32.56
CA LEU A 366 30.14 -46.82 -33.72
C LEU A 366 29.24 -47.25 -34.91
N ILE A 367 28.36 -46.37 -35.40
CA ILE A 367 27.41 -46.69 -36.48
C ILE A 367 27.44 -45.59 -37.56
N SER A 368 27.68 -45.94 -38.83
CA SER A 368 27.59 -44.97 -39.93
C SER A 368 26.18 -44.80 -40.50
N SER A 369 25.39 -45.86 -40.66
CA SER A 369 23.99 -45.79 -41.10
C SER A 369 23.15 -46.98 -40.60
N GLY A 370 21.86 -46.81 -40.25
CA GLY A 370 20.98 -47.95 -39.90
C GLY A 370 19.84 -47.70 -38.91
N LEU A 371 19.12 -48.77 -38.55
CA LEU A 371 18.12 -48.83 -37.47
C LEU A 371 18.80 -49.47 -36.25
N SER A 372 18.92 -48.77 -35.11
CA SER A 372 19.67 -49.32 -33.97
C SER A 372 19.04 -49.08 -32.60
N SER A 373 19.14 -50.06 -31.70
CA SER A 373 18.88 -49.90 -30.27
C SER A 373 20.14 -50.24 -29.48
N ASN A 374 20.72 -49.28 -28.78
CA ASN A 374 22.05 -49.43 -28.18
C ASN A 374 22.04 -49.11 -26.68
N ILE A 375 22.70 -49.95 -25.88
CA ILE A 375 22.97 -49.73 -24.46
C ILE A 375 24.49 -49.75 -24.25
N GLY A 376 25.09 -48.62 -23.89
CA GLY A 376 26.55 -48.55 -23.78
C GLY A 376 27.11 -47.26 -23.19
N SER A 377 28.35 -47.27 -22.70
CA SER A 377 28.97 -46.08 -22.11
C SER A 377 29.24 -44.96 -23.13
N LEU A 378 29.64 -45.29 -24.37
CA LEU A 378 29.86 -44.34 -25.47
C LEU A 378 29.16 -44.81 -26.76
N VAL A 379 28.31 -43.96 -27.35
CA VAL A 379 27.58 -44.25 -28.61
C VAL A 379 27.80 -43.12 -29.63
N LEU A 380 28.30 -43.44 -30.83
CA LEU A 380 28.53 -42.50 -31.94
C LEU A 380 27.76 -42.93 -33.19
N ILE A 381 26.92 -42.06 -33.74
CA ILE A 381 26.06 -42.34 -34.90
C ILE A 381 26.19 -41.25 -35.97
N SER A 382 26.53 -41.65 -37.20
CA SER A 382 26.63 -40.70 -38.32
C SER A 382 25.25 -40.37 -38.93
N SER A 383 24.42 -41.37 -39.19
CA SER A 383 23.07 -41.22 -39.75
C SER A 383 22.15 -42.40 -39.36
N GLY A 384 20.83 -42.20 -39.20
CA GLY A 384 19.88 -43.32 -39.02
C GLY A 384 18.70 -43.09 -38.06
N LEU A 385 17.91 -44.15 -37.82
CA LEU A 385 16.90 -44.21 -36.74
C LEU A 385 17.52 -44.92 -35.53
N SER A 386 17.54 -44.29 -34.36
CA SER A 386 18.20 -44.88 -33.18
C SER A 386 17.48 -44.68 -31.84
N CYS A 387 17.56 -45.69 -30.98
CA CYS A 387 17.13 -45.63 -29.57
C CYS A 387 18.33 -45.95 -28.68
N ASN A 388 18.90 -44.96 -28.00
CA ASN A 388 20.18 -45.11 -27.30
C ASN A 388 20.05 -44.86 -25.80
N ALA A 389 20.64 -45.73 -24.98
CA ALA A 389 20.78 -45.53 -23.55
C ALA A 389 22.27 -45.61 -23.15
N GLY A 390 22.86 -44.52 -22.65
CA GLY A 390 24.30 -44.48 -22.43
C GLY A 390 24.84 -43.26 -21.70
N SER A 391 26.08 -43.31 -21.23
CA SER A 391 26.67 -42.17 -20.51
C SER A 391 26.96 -40.98 -21.43
N LEU A 392 27.44 -41.25 -22.66
CA LEU A 392 27.75 -40.25 -23.69
C LEU A 392 27.21 -40.68 -25.07
N VAL A 393 26.37 -39.85 -25.70
CA VAL A 393 25.74 -40.11 -27.01
C VAL A 393 26.02 -38.96 -27.99
N LEU A 394 26.66 -39.23 -29.14
CA LEU A 394 26.91 -38.23 -30.22
C LEU A 394 26.22 -38.66 -31.52
N ILE A 395 25.43 -37.76 -32.12
CA ILE A 395 24.69 -38.01 -33.37
C ILE A 395 24.90 -36.86 -34.35
N SER A 396 25.37 -37.14 -35.57
CA SER A 396 25.48 -36.08 -36.59
C SER A 396 24.17 -35.81 -37.35
N SER A 397 23.40 -36.84 -37.69
CA SER A 397 22.10 -36.70 -38.38
C SER A 397 21.15 -37.87 -38.08
N GLY A 398 19.83 -37.67 -38.04
CA GLY A 398 18.86 -38.77 -37.96
C GLY A 398 17.61 -38.56 -37.09
N LEU A 399 16.80 -39.62 -36.93
CA LEU A 399 15.69 -39.70 -35.97
C LEU A 399 16.19 -40.44 -34.72
N SER A 400 16.11 -39.84 -33.53
CA SER A 400 16.66 -40.50 -32.34
C SER A 400 15.86 -40.31 -31.04
N SER A 401 15.82 -41.35 -30.23
CA SER A 401 15.34 -41.31 -28.84
C SER A 401 16.50 -41.67 -27.91
N ASN A 402 16.98 -40.72 -27.10
CA ASN A 402 18.21 -40.86 -26.33
C ASN A 402 17.96 -40.70 -24.82
N ALA A 403 18.55 -41.58 -24.02
CA ALA A 403 18.57 -41.53 -22.56
C ALA A 403 20.00 -41.60 -22.05
N GLY A 404 20.56 -40.48 -21.58
CA GLY A 404 21.98 -40.47 -21.21
C GLY A 404 22.45 -39.26 -20.43
N SER A 405 23.63 -39.35 -19.80
CA SER A 405 24.16 -38.23 -19.01
C SER A 405 24.55 -37.03 -19.89
N LEU A 406 25.13 -37.27 -21.07
CA LEU A 406 25.51 -36.23 -22.03
C LEU A 406 25.10 -36.61 -23.46
N VAL A 407 24.32 -35.76 -24.14
CA VAL A 407 23.78 -35.99 -25.49
C VAL A 407 24.15 -34.81 -26.40
N LEU A 408 24.89 -35.04 -27.49
CA LEU A 408 25.22 -34.02 -28.51
C LEU A 408 24.63 -34.39 -29.87
N ILE A 409 23.87 -33.48 -30.49
CA ILE A 409 23.22 -33.68 -31.79
C ILE A 409 23.54 -32.52 -32.73
N SER A 410 24.09 -32.83 -33.90
CA SER A 410 24.35 -31.81 -34.93
C SER A 410 23.08 -31.43 -35.68
N SER A 411 22.30 -32.41 -36.16
CA SER A 411 21.05 -32.16 -36.89
C SER A 411 20.06 -33.33 -36.77
N GLY A 412 18.74 -33.09 -36.80
CA GLY A 412 17.74 -34.18 -36.90
C GLY A 412 16.44 -33.99 -36.10
N LEU A 413 15.62 -35.04 -36.03
CA LEU A 413 14.48 -35.12 -35.10
C LEU A 413 14.89 -35.94 -33.88
N SER A 414 14.73 -35.40 -32.68
CA SER A 414 15.19 -36.09 -31.47
C SER A 414 14.29 -35.95 -30.24
N CYS A 415 14.21 -37.01 -29.44
CA CYS A 415 13.62 -37.02 -28.11
C CYS A 415 14.71 -37.39 -27.10
N ASN A 416 15.15 -36.44 -26.27
CA ASN A 416 16.32 -36.61 -25.42
C ASN A 416 15.95 -36.50 -23.93
N THR A 417 16.45 -37.44 -23.13
CA THR A 417 16.34 -37.43 -21.67
C THR A 417 17.75 -37.52 -21.09
N GLY A 418 18.21 -36.50 -20.37
CA GLY A 418 19.60 -36.48 -19.93
C GLY A 418 20.05 -35.32 -19.06
N SER A 419 21.19 -35.44 -18.39
CA SER A 419 21.69 -34.35 -17.53
C SER A 419 22.10 -33.12 -18.36
N LEU A 420 22.78 -33.33 -19.49
CA LEU A 420 23.23 -32.27 -20.42
C LEU A 420 22.89 -32.61 -21.87
N VAL A 421 22.15 -31.73 -22.57
CA VAL A 421 21.73 -31.90 -23.97
C VAL A 421 22.17 -30.70 -24.81
N LEU A 422 22.94 -30.92 -25.88
CA LEU A 422 23.39 -29.88 -26.83
C LEU A 422 22.90 -30.19 -28.24
N ILE A 423 22.20 -29.26 -28.88
CA ILE A 423 21.63 -29.43 -30.23
C ILE A 423 22.00 -28.23 -31.11
N SER A 424 22.62 -28.48 -32.26
CA SER A 424 22.96 -27.41 -33.21
C SER A 424 21.75 -27.01 -34.08
N SER A 425 21.04 -27.97 -34.68
CA SER A 425 19.80 -27.69 -35.43
C SER A 425 18.80 -28.85 -35.41
N GLY A 426 17.50 -28.58 -35.56
CA GLY A 426 16.50 -29.63 -35.80
C GLY A 426 15.17 -29.49 -35.04
N LEU A 427 14.38 -30.56 -35.06
CA LEU A 427 13.13 -30.70 -34.27
C LEU A 427 13.46 -31.51 -33.01
N SER A 428 13.20 -30.99 -31.81
CA SER A 428 13.59 -31.72 -30.59
C SER A 428 12.61 -31.61 -29.43
N CYS A 429 12.49 -32.69 -28.67
CA CYS A 429 11.82 -32.75 -27.37
C CYS A 429 12.84 -33.14 -26.31
N ASN A 430 13.18 -32.24 -25.38
CA ASN A 430 14.29 -32.43 -24.46
C ASN A 430 13.82 -32.37 -23.01
N ALA A 431 14.20 -33.34 -22.18
CA ALA A 431 14.02 -33.32 -20.74
C ALA A 431 15.37 -33.50 -20.04
N GLY A 432 15.84 -32.48 -19.33
CA GLY A 432 17.19 -32.52 -18.77
C GLY A 432 17.56 -31.41 -17.80
N SER A 433 18.69 -31.54 -17.09
CA SER A 433 19.11 -30.48 -16.16
C SER A 433 19.58 -29.23 -16.92
N LEU A 434 20.34 -29.40 -18.00
CA LEU A 434 20.86 -28.32 -18.85
C LEU A 434 20.63 -28.62 -20.33
N VAL A 435 19.97 -27.72 -21.05
CA VAL A 435 19.64 -27.84 -22.49
C VAL A 435 20.14 -26.62 -23.26
N LEU A 436 21.02 -26.80 -24.24
CA LEU A 436 21.49 -25.74 -25.15
C LEU A 436 21.09 -26.03 -26.60
N ILE A 437 20.45 -25.06 -27.26
CA ILE A 437 19.98 -25.19 -28.65
C ILE A 437 20.43 -23.97 -29.47
N SER A 438 21.14 -24.19 -30.56
CA SER A 438 21.55 -23.09 -31.45
C SER A 438 20.40 -22.64 -32.37
N SER A 439 19.67 -23.58 -32.98
CA SER A 439 18.54 -23.27 -33.87
C SER A 439 17.52 -24.40 -33.95
N GLY A 440 16.24 -24.10 -34.24
CA GLY A 440 15.26 -25.13 -34.59
C GLY A 440 13.89 -25.00 -33.90
N LEU A 441 13.10 -26.08 -33.98
CA LEU A 441 11.80 -26.20 -33.34
C LEU A 441 11.93 -27.10 -32.11
N SER A 442 11.69 -26.60 -30.91
CA SER A 442 11.98 -27.37 -29.68
C SER A 442 10.91 -27.28 -28.60
N SER A 443 10.73 -28.37 -27.86
CA SER A 443 9.98 -28.43 -26.61
C SER A 443 10.90 -28.90 -25.49
N ASN A 444 11.17 -28.05 -24.51
CA ASN A 444 12.22 -28.27 -23.52
C ASN A 444 11.65 -28.25 -22.09
N ALA A 445 12.03 -29.23 -21.28
CA ALA A 445 11.73 -29.33 -19.87
C ALA A 445 13.04 -29.49 -19.09
N GLY A 446 13.48 -28.45 -18.38
CA GLY A 446 14.77 -28.52 -17.70
C GLY A 446 15.06 -27.43 -16.70
N SER A 447 16.08 -27.61 -15.86
CA SER A 447 16.42 -26.59 -14.86
C SER A 447 16.98 -25.31 -15.52
N LEU A 448 17.82 -25.48 -16.55
CA LEU A 448 18.41 -24.38 -17.32
C LEU A 448 18.31 -24.64 -18.83
N VAL A 449 17.68 -23.71 -19.56
CA VAL A 449 17.45 -23.81 -21.01
C VAL A 449 18.03 -22.56 -21.71
N LEU A 450 18.99 -22.73 -22.62
CA LEU A 450 19.55 -21.64 -23.45
C LEU A 450 19.25 -21.88 -24.93
N ILE A 451 18.66 -20.89 -25.59
CA ILE A 451 18.30 -20.97 -27.01
C ILE A 451 18.83 -19.75 -27.75
N SER A 452 19.61 -19.97 -28.81
CA SER A 452 20.12 -18.87 -29.62
C SER A 452 19.06 -18.34 -30.60
N SER A 453 18.36 -19.23 -31.31
CA SER A 453 17.29 -18.85 -32.24
C SER A 453 16.26 -19.98 -32.43
N GLY A 454 15.01 -19.65 -32.81
CA GLY A 454 14.04 -20.66 -33.25
C GLY A 454 12.62 -20.49 -32.73
N LEU A 455 11.80 -21.53 -32.87
CA LEU A 455 10.45 -21.62 -32.30
C LEU A 455 10.50 -22.61 -31.14
N SER A 456 10.18 -22.18 -29.92
CA SER A 456 10.38 -23.00 -28.73
C SER A 456 9.26 -22.93 -27.70
N SER A 457 9.01 -24.05 -27.02
CA SER A 457 8.17 -24.13 -25.82
C SER A 457 9.03 -24.63 -24.67
N ASN A 458 9.22 -23.81 -23.63
CA ASN A 458 10.21 -24.05 -22.59
C ASN A 458 9.55 -24.07 -21.21
N THR A 459 9.84 -25.11 -20.44
CA THR A 459 9.43 -25.24 -19.04
C THR A 459 10.68 -25.44 -18.19
N GLY A 460 10.98 -24.50 -17.29
CA GLY A 460 12.23 -24.58 -16.54
C GLY A 460 12.47 -23.51 -15.50
N SER A 461 13.42 -23.71 -14.59
CA SER A 461 13.71 -22.70 -13.57
C SER A 461 14.31 -21.44 -14.18
N LEU A 462 15.23 -21.58 -15.14
CA LEU A 462 15.89 -20.46 -15.84
C LEU A 462 15.89 -20.68 -17.36
N VAL A 463 15.33 -19.72 -18.10
CA VAL A 463 15.22 -19.76 -19.58
C VAL A 463 15.86 -18.51 -20.19
N LEU A 464 16.86 -18.68 -21.06
CA LEU A 464 17.52 -17.59 -21.79
C LEU A 464 17.34 -17.76 -23.29
N ILE A 465 16.82 -16.73 -23.96
CA ILE A 465 16.56 -16.75 -25.41
C ILE A 465 17.15 -15.50 -26.05
N SER A 466 18.01 -15.69 -27.05
CA SER A 466 18.57 -14.56 -27.80
C SER A 466 17.59 -14.01 -28.85
N SER A 467 16.98 -14.87 -29.67
CA SER A 467 15.94 -14.46 -30.63
C SER A 467 14.93 -15.57 -30.94
N GLY A 468 13.73 -15.20 -31.41
CA GLY A 468 12.77 -16.17 -31.97
C GLY A 468 11.33 -16.02 -31.50
N LEU A 469 10.51 -17.04 -31.78
CA LEU A 469 9.18 -17.20 -31.19
C LEU A 469 9.28 -18.13 -29.99
N SER A 470 8.75 -17.75 -28.83
CA SER A 470 8.83 -18.60 -27.65
C SER A 470 7.61 -18.55 -26.73
N CYS A 471 7.29 -19.71 -26.14
CA CYS A 471 6.36 -19.84 -25.03
C CYS A 471 7.17 -20.35 -23.83
N ASN A 472 7.27 -19.56 -22.75
CA ASN A 472 8.15 -19.85 -21.63
C ASN A 472 7.37 -19.90 -20.33
N ALA A 473 7.54 -20.98 -19.56
CA ALA A 473 7.04 -21.11 -18.21
C ALA A 473 8.21 -21.40 -17.27
N GLY A 474 8.59 -20.43 -16.44
CA GLY A 474 9.76 -20.58 -15.60
C GLY A 474 9.91 -19.55 -14.48
N SER A 475 10.78 -19.80 -13.52
CA SER A 475 10.98 -18.83 -12.42
C SER A 475 11.65 -17.54 -12.93
N LEU A 476 12.64 -17.66 -13.82
CA LEU A 476 13.36 -16.54 -14.42
C LEU A 476 13.47 -16.71 -15.94
N VAL A 477 12.99 -15.71 -16.70
CA VAL A 477 12.99 -15.71 -18.17
C VAL A 477 13.69 -14.45 -18.68
N LEU A 478 14.78 -14.60 -19.46
CA LEU A 478 15.47 -13.48 -20.12
C LEU A 478 15.38 -13.64 -21.64
N ILE A 479 14.92 -12.58 -22.32
CA ILE A 479 14.77 -12.56 -23.78
C ILE A 479 15.41 -11.30 -24.36
N SER A 480 16.36 -11.48 -25.26
CA SER A 480 17.01 -10.32 -25.93
C SER A 480 16.10 -9.73 -27.02
N SER A 481 15.48 -10.56 -27.85
CA SER A 481 14.59 -10.12 -28.93
C SER A 481 13.56 -11.19 -29.33
N GLY A 482 12.41 -10.79 -29.87
CA GLY A 482 11.48 -11.73 -30.53
C GLY A 482 10.01 -11.58 -30.12
N LEU A 483 9.23 -12.61 -30.46
CA LEU A 483 7.80 -12.73 -30.08
C LEU A 483 7.69 -13.75 -28.95
N SER A 484 7.19 -13.36 -27.78
CA SER A 484 7.16 -14.26 -26.63
C SER A 484 5.89 -14.21 -25.79
N SER A 485 5.51 -15.37 -25.25
CA SER A 485 4.52 -15.50 -24.19
C SER A 485 5.18 -16.09 -22.96
N ASN A 486 5.22 -15.33 -21.86
CA ASN A 486 6.03 -15.66 -20.69
C ASN A 486 5.17 -15.75 -19.44
N ILE A 487 5.33 -16.84 -18.70
CA ILE A 487 4.76 -17.06 -17.38
C ILE A 487 5.91 -17.30 -16.41
N GLY A 488 6.11 -16.41 -15.45
CA GLY A 488 7.21 -16.58 -14.51
C GLY A 488 7.22 -15.64 -13.33
N TYR A 489 8.16 -15.85 -12.40
CA TYR A 489 8.30 -14.93 -11.28
C TYR A 489 8.96 -13.62 -11.75
N LEU A 490 10.06 -13.73 -12.51
CA LEU A 490 10.82 -12.60 -13.05
C LEU A 490 11.01 -12.73 -14.57
N VAL A 491 10.60 -11.72 -15.32
CA VAL A 491 10.69 -11.67 -16.80
C VAL A 491 11.46 -10.42 -17.23
N LEU A 492 12.57 -10.58 -17.95
CA LEU A 492 13.35 -9.48 -18.52
C LEU A 492 13.37 -9.55 -20.04
N ILE A 493 12.99 -8.46 -20.70
CA ILE A 493 12.93 -8.38 -22.17
C ILE A 493 13.64 -7.12 -22.65
N SER A 494 14.65 -7.28 -23.48
CA SER A 494 15.35 -6.13 -24.06
C SER A 494 14.55 -5.49 -25.19
N SER A 495 13.99 -6.29 -26.09
CA SER A 495 13.17 -5.81 -27.21
C SER A 495 12.17 -6.86 -27.69
N GLY A 496 11.05 -6.43 -28.29
CA GLY A 496 10.16 -7.33 -29.03
C GLY A 496 8.67 -7.16 -28.75
N LEU A 497 7.89 -8.15 -29.18
CA LEU A 497 6.45 -8.26 -28.91
C LEU A 497 6.24 -9.32 -27.83
N SER A 498 5.63 -8.97 -26.70
CA SER A 498 5.53 -9.90 -25.57
C SER A 498 4.21 -9.86 -24.83
N SER A 499 3.77 -11.02 -24.35
CA SER A 499 2.70 -11.16 -23.36
C SER A 499 3.29 -11.79 -22.10
N ASN A 500 3.30 -11.06 -21.00
CA ASN A 500 4.02 -11.43 -19.79
C ASN A 500 3.06 -11.52 -18.60
N THR A 501 3.15 -12.64 -17.88
CA THR A 501 2.45 -12.85 -16.62
C THR A 501 3.49 -13.20 -15.56
N GLY A 502 3.67 -12.31 -14.57
CA GLY A 502 4.68 -12.56 -13.55
C GLY A 502 4.71 -11.56 -12.42
N SER A 503 5.46 -11.85 -11.35
CA SER A 503 5.53 -10.93 -10.21
C SER A 503 6.31 -9.66 -10.56
N LEU A 504 7.40 -9.78 -11.33
CA LEU A 504 8.27 -8.68 -11.74
C LEU A 504 8.57 -8.77 -13.24
N VAL A 505 8.23 -7.72 -13.98
CA VAL A 505 8.42 -7.63 -15.44
C VAL A 505 9.23 -6.37 -15.78
N LEU A 506 10.42 -6.52 -16.36
CA LEU A 506 11.24 -5.40 -16.87
C LEU A 506 11.34 -5.45 -18.40
N ILE A 507 11.02 -4.35 -19.07
CA ILE A 507 11.07 -4.24 -20.52
C ILE A 507 11.84 -2.98 -20.92
N SER A 508 12.91 -3.14 -21.68
CA SER A 508 13.68 -1.99 -22.18
C SER A 508 12.97 -1.29 -23.35
N SER A 509 12.43 -2.06 -24.30
CA SER A 509 11.69 -1.53 -25.45
C SER A 509 10.72 -2.54 -26.05
N GLY A 510 9.65 -2.07 -26.70
CA GLY A 510 8.80 -2.93 -27.54
C GLY A 510 7.31 -2.75 -27.37
N LEU A 511 6.55 -3.73 -27.86
CA LEU A 511 5.10 -3.82 -27.70
C LEU A 511 4.78 -4.92 -26.68
N SER A 512 4.09 -4.59 -25.59
CA SER A 512 3.90 -5.55 -24.50
C SER A 512 2.52 -5.51 -23.84
N SER A 513 2.04 -6.69 -23.44
CA SER A 513 0.91 -6.85 -22.53
C SER A 513 1.42 -7.50 -21.25
N ASN A 514 1.29 -6.84 -20.12
CA ASN A 514 1.93 -7.24 -18.87
C ASN A 514 0.90 -7.34 -17.75
N ILE A 515 0.89 -8.49 -17.07
CA ILE A 515 0.11 -8.71 -15.86
C ILE A 515 1.09 -9.07 -14.76
N GLY A 516 1.25 -8.19 -13.77
CA GLY A 516 2.20 -8.44 -12.71
C GLY A 516 2.18 -7.48 -11.53
N SER A 517 2.80 -7.86 -10.42
CA SER A 517 2.83 -7.00 -9.23
C SER A 517 3.66 -5.74 -9.48
N LEU A 518 4.83 -5.88 -10.13
CA LEU A 518 5.72 -4.78 -10.50
C LEU A 518 6.06 -4.84 -12.00
N VAL A 519 5.77 -3.75 -12.72
CA VAL A 519 6.06 -3.61 -14.15
C VAL A 519 6.91 -2.35 -14.39
N LEU A 520 8.07 -2.51 -15.01
CA LEU A 520 9.01 -1.44 -15.33
C LEU A 520 9.27 -1.41 -16.84
N ILE A 521 9.00 -0.27 -17.48
CA ILE A 521 9.12 -0.11 -18.93
C ILE A 521 9.92 1.15 -19.24
N SER A 522 11.03 1.00 -19.96
CA SER A 522 11.83 2.16 -20.38
C SER A 522 11.20 2.87 -21.58
N SER A 523 10.82 2.15 -22.63
CA SER A 523 10.12 2.73 -23.78
C SER A 523 9.19 1.74 -24.47
N GLY A 524 8.19 2.24 -25.21
CA GLY A 524 7.39 1.42 -26.12
C GLY A 524 5.88 1.61 -26.00
N LEU A 525 5.14 0.64 -26.56
CA LEU A 525 3.68 0.57 -26.49
C LEU A 525 3.30 -0.54 -25.51
N SER A 526 2.54 -0.22 -24.45
CA SER A 526 2.26 -1.21 -23.41
C SER A 526 0.84 -1.17 -22.87
N SER A 527 0.32 -2.35 -22.53
CA SER A 527 -0.87 -2.51 -21.69
C SER A 527 -0.47 -3.21 -20.40
N ASN A 528 -0.69 -2.57 -19.26
CA ASN A 528 -0.15 -3.01 -17.99
C ASN A 528 -1.25 -3.15 -16.96
N ILE A 529 -1.34 -4.31 -16.31
CA ILE A 529 -2.21 -4.58 -15.18
C ILE A 529 -1.32 -4.96 -14.01
N GLY A 530 -1.31 -4.16 -12.95
CA GLY A 530 -0.41 -4.43 -11.85
C GLY A 530 -0.58 -3.57 -10.61
N TYR A 531 0.16 -3.90 -9.56
CA TYR A 531 0.13 -3.08 -8.34
C TYR A 531 0.96 -1.80 -8.55
N LEU A 532 2.21 -1.93 -9.01
CA LEU A 532 3.12 -0.83 -9.33
C LEU A 532 3.54 -0.87 -10.80
N VAL A 533 3.31 0.22 -11.53
CA VAL A 533 3.70 0.39 -12.94
C VAL A 533 4.57 1.64 -13.08
N LEU A 534 5.76 1.48 -13.63
CA LEU A 534 6.77 2.53 -13.81
C LEU A 534 7.17 2.61 -15.28
N ILE A 535 6.94 3.77 -15.90
CA ILE A 535 7.16 3.99 -17.33
C ILE A 535 8.00 5.24 -17.55
N SER A 536 9.15 5.09 -18.21
CA SER A 536 9.99 6.26 -18.54
C SER A 536 9.44 7.02 -19.75
N SER A 537 9.05 6.31 -20.81
CA SER A 537 8.51 6.92 -22.03
C SER A 537 7.59 5.98 -22.80
N GLY A 538 6.69 6.53 -23.62
CA GLY A 538 5.95 5.76 -24.62
C GLY A 538 4.43 5.96 -24.60
N LEU A 539 3.72 5.02 -25.22
CA LEU A 539 2.26 4.98 -25.26
C LEU A 539 1.78 3.84 -24.35
N SER A 540 0.95 4.14 -23.34
CA SER A 540 0.58 3.14 -22.34
C SER A 540 -0.89 3.17 -21.92
N SER A 541 -1.44 1.99 -21.65
CA SER A 541 -2.73 1.82 -20.98
C SER A 541 -2.50 1.05 -19.69
N ASN A 542 -2.73 1.69 -18.55
CA ASN A 542 -2.32 1.19 -17.24
C ASN A 542 -3.53 1.03 -16.33
N ALA A 543 -3.71 -0.17 -15.78
CA ALA A 543 -4.69 -0.46 -14.74
C ALA A 543 -3.92 -0.91 -13.48
N GLY A 544 -3.72 0.00 -12.52
CA GLY A 544 -2.93 -0.34 -11.35
C GLY A 544 -3.12 0.55 -10.13
N SER A 545 -2.61 0.09 -8.98
CA SER A 545 -2.75 0.85 -7.73
C SER A 545 -1.88 2.10 -7.75
N LEU A 546 -0.63 1.99 -8.20
CA LEU A 546 0.33 3.09 -8.31
C LEU A 546 0.97 3.09 -9.70
N VAL A 547 0.79 4.18 -10.45
CA VAL A 547 1.36 4.37 -11.79
C VAL A 547 2.25 5.61 -11.81
N LEU A 548 3.49 5.45 -12.25
CA LEU A 548 4.51 6.50 -12.32
C LEU A 548 4.99 6.63 -13.77
N ILE A 549 4.77 7.81 -14.38
CA ILE A 549 5.10 8.06 -15.79
C ILE A 549 5.99 9.29 -15.90
N SER A 550 7.18 9.12 -16.46
CA SER A 550 8.09 10.26 -16.68
C SER A 550 7.67 11.09 -17.89
N SER A 551 7.33 10.45 -19.02
CA SER A 551 6.88 11.13 -20.23
C SER A 551 6.00 10.23 -21.10
N GLY A 552 5.14 10.83 -21.95
CA GLY A 552 4.48 10.11 -23.05
C GLY A 552 2.97 10.30 -23.14
N LEU A 553 2.31 9.36 -23.82
CA LEU A 553 0.87 9.33 -24.00
C LEU A 553 0.29 8.20 -23.14
N SER A 554 -0.64 8.50 -22.24
CA SER A 554 -1.12 7.49 -21.29
C SER A 554 -2.62 7.54 -20.99
N CYS A 555 -3.20 6.35 -20.82
CA CYS A 555 -4.53 6.16 -20.26
C CYS A 555 -4.39 5.37 -18.96
N ASN A 556 -4.78 5.97 -17.83
CA ASN A 556 -4.53 5.39 -16.52
C ASN A 556 -5.83 5.22 -15.74
N ALA A 557 -6.05 4.02 -15.21
CA ALA A 557 -7.13 3.69 -14.29
C ALA A 557 -6.51 3.11 -13.01
N GLY A 558 -6.87 3.65 -11.84
CA GLY A 558 -6.12 3.29 -10.64
C GLY A 558 -6.41 4.09 -9.38
N SER A 559 -5.58 3.87 -8.35
CA SER A 559 -5.69 4.62 -7.10
C SER A 559 -4.84 5.89 -7.14
N LEU A 560 -3.56 5.79 -7.51
CA LEU A 560 -2.61 6.89 -7.51
C LEU A 560 -1.80 6.94 -8.81
N VAL A 561 -1.79 8.11 -9.47
CA VAL A 561 -1.00 8.33 -10.69
C VAL A 561 -0.13 9.58 -10.52
N LEU A 562 1.17 9.45 -10.80
CA LEU A 562 2.08 10.59 -10.94
C LEU A 562 2.65 10.66 -12.36
N ILE A 563 2.54 11.84 -12.98
CA ILE A 563 3.00 12.12 -14.34
C ILE A 563 3.89 13.35 -14.31
N SER A 564 5.13 13.21 -14.79
CA SER A 564 6.03 14.35 -14.91
C SER A 564 5.69 15.21 -16.14
N SER A 565 5.54 14.60 -17.32
CA SER A 565 5.10 15.30 -18.53
C SER A 565 4.30 14.40 -19.49
N GLY A 566 3.51 15.02 -20.37
CA GLY A 566 2.89 14.32 -21.50
C GLY A 566 1.42 14.64 -21.74
N LEU A 567 0.75 13.74 -22.45
CA LEU A 567 -0.69 13.79 -22.70
C LEU A 567 -1.36 12.59 -22.04
N SER A 568 -2.29 12.84 -21.12
CA SER A 568 -2.85 11.78 -20.27
C SER A 568 -4.36 11.87 -20.08
N SER A 569 -5.02 10.71 -20.08
CA SER A 569 -6.41 10.56 -19.60
C SER A 569 -6.41 9.70 -18.34
N ASN A 570 -6.91 10.24 -17.23
CA ASN A 570 -6.81 9.61 -15.92
C ASN A 570 -8.19 9.42 -15.27
N THR A 571 -8.52 8.17 -14.91
CA THR A 571 -9.70 7.76 -14.13
C THR A 571 -9.25 7.18 -12.80
N CYS A 572 -8.81 8.06 -11.89
CA CYS A 572 -8.08 7.66 -10.70
C CYS A 572 -8.50 8.41 -9.44
N SER A 573 -8.30 7.81 -8.27
CA SER A 573 -8.63 8.49 -7.01
C SER A 573 -7.76 9.72 -6.78
N LEU A 574 -6.44 9.61 -6.97
CA LEU A 574 -5.49 10.70 -6.79
C LEU A 574 -4.57 10.84 -8.01
N VAL A 575 -4.44 12.06 -8.55
CA VAL A 575 -3.66 12.37 -9.75
C VAL A 575 -2.73 13.54 -9.47
N LEU A 576 -1.43 13.37 -9.74
CA LEU A 576 -0.38 14.39 -9.59
C LEU A 576 0.31 14.59 -10.94
N ILE A 577 0.23 15.79 -11.49
CA ILE A 577 0.81 16.13 -12.79
C ILE A 577 1.73 17.34 -12.65
N SER A 578 2.99 17.20 -13.05
CA SER A 578 3.92 18.34 -13.07
C SER A 578 3.66 19.25 -14.28
N SER A 579 3.56 18.67 -15.48
CA SER A 579 3.28 19.42 -16.71
C SER A 579 2.52 18.59 -17.74
N GLY A 580 1.78 19.23 -18.65
CA GLY A 580 1.23 18.57 -19.84
C GLY A 580 -0.21 18.92 -20.20
N LEU A 581 -0.80 18.08 -21.06
CA LEU A 581 -2.21 18.14 -21.45
C LEU A 581 -2.94 16.97 -20.79
N SER A 582 -3.97 17.24 -19.99
CA SER A 582 -4.62 16.16 -19.23
C SER A 582 -6.14 16.26 -19.17
N SER A 583 -6.80 15.10 -19.20
CA SER A 583 -8.21 14.94 -18.85
C SER A 583 -8.31 14.06 -17.62
N ASN A 584 -8.83 14.60 -16.52
CA ASN A 584 -8.80 13.93 -15.22
C ASN A 584 -10.21 13.78 -14.65
N THR A 585 -10.50 12.55 -14.24
CA THR A 585 -11.71 12.17 -13.51
C THR A 585 -11.25 11.52 -12.21
N GLY A 586 -11.44 12.22 -11.08
CA GLY A 586 -10.84 11.76 -9.83
C GLY A 586 -11.28 12.50 -8.58
N SER A 587 -10.90 11.97 -7.41
CA SER A 587 -11.26 12.60 -6.14
C SER A 587 -10.35 13.80 -5.81
N LEU A 588 -9.05 13.68 -6.06
CA LEU A 588 -8.06 14.72 -5.81
C LEU A 588 -7.10 14.83 -7.00
N VAL A 589 -7.06 16.00 -7.62
CA VAL A 589 -6.17 16.30 -8.75
C VAL A 589 -5.27 17.49 -8.41
N LEU A 590 -3.96 17.29 -8.56
CA LEU A 590 -2.91 18.27 -8.28
C LEU A 590 -2.09 18.51 -9.55
N ILE A 591 -2.10 19.74 -10.06
CA ILE A 591 -1.43 20.10 -11.32
C ILE A 591 -0.51 21.30 -11.09
N SER A 592 0.77 21.17 -11.41
CA SER A 592 1.71 22.30 -11.31
C SER A 592 1.59 23.24 -12.50
N SER A 593 1.53 22.72 -13.72
CA SER A 593 1.38 23.51 -14.94
C SER A 593 0.69 22.73 -16.07
N GLY A 594 0.06 23.43 -17.01
CA GLY A 594 -0.41 22.83 -18.27
C GLY A 594 -1.83 23.20 -18.69
N LEU A 595 -2.37 22.40 -19.61
CA LEU A 595 -3.76 22.49 -20.07
C LEU A 595 -4.54 21.30 -19.50
N SER A 596 -5.62 21.54 -18.77
CA SER A 596 -6.35 20.47 -18.10
C SER A 596 -7.88 20.61 -18.16
N SER A 597 -8.55 19.46 -18.28
CA SER A 597 -9.99 19.32 -18.06
C SER A 597 -10.20 18.40 -16.86
N ASN A 598 -10.83 18.90 -15.80
CA ASN A 598 -10.93 18.18 -14.53
C ASN A 598 -12.39 18.03 -14.10
N THR A 599 -12.74 16.81 -13.67
CA THR A 599 -14.05 16.44 -13.12
C THR A 599 -13.80 15.68 -11.81
N GLY A 600 -14.48 16.05 -10.72
CA GLY A 600 -14.13 15.47 -9.43
C GLY A 600 -14.59 16.21 -8.17
N SER A 601 -13.99 15.85 -7.04
CA SER A 601 -14.24 16.53 -5.75
C SER A 601 -13.32 17.73 -5.52
N LEU A 602 -12.00 17.55 -5.60
CA LEU A 602 -11.01 18.58 -5.26
C LEU A 602 -9.93 18.72 -6.35
N VAL A 603 -9.72 19.96 -6.80
CA VAL A 603 -8.68 20.29 -7.78
C VAL A 603 -7.82 21.45 -7.28
N LEU A 604 -6.50 21.28 -7.40
CA LEU A 604 -5.48 22.25 -7.02
C LEU A 604 -4.54 22.48 -8.21
N ILE A 605 -4.52 23.70 -8.73
CA ILE A 605 -3.73 24.08 -9.92
C ILE A 605 -2.83 25.27 -9.58
N SER A 606 -1.52 25.12 -9.78
CA SER A 606 -0.59 26.23 -9.56
C SER A 606 -0.60 27.22 -10.73
N SER A 607 -0.57 26.72 -11.98
CA SER A 607 -0.60 27.56 -13.18
C SER A 607 -1.21 26.84 -14.39
N GLY A 608 -1.76 27.59 -15.34
CA GLY A 608 -2.12 27.05 -16.66
C GLY A 608 -3.50 27.46 -17.17
N LEU A 609 -4.00 26.70 -18.14
CA LEU A 609 -5.34 26.83 -18.71
C LEU A 609 -6.18 25.63 -18.24
N SER A 610 -7.33 25.89 -17.61
CA SER A 610 -8.13 24.80 -17.04
C SER A 610 -9.64 24.96 -17.21
N SER A 611 -10.32 23.83 -17.38
CA SER A 611 -11.77 23.72 -17.29
C SER A 611 -12.10 22.75 -16.16
N ASN A 612 -12.77 23.22 -15.12
CA ASN A 612 -12.98 22.46 -13.89
C ASN A 612 -14.48 22.34 -13.58
N THR A 613 -14.96 21.10 -13.44
CA THR A 613 -16.32 20.76 -13.00
C THR A 613 -16.22 19.98 -11.70
N CYS A 614 -15.95 20.68 -10.60
CA CYS A 614 -15.53 20.06 -9.34
C CYS A 614 -16.18 20.73 -8.13
N SER A 615 -16.30 20.00 -7.02
CA SER A 615 -16.90 20.57 -5.80
C SER A 615 -16.06 21.73 -5.24
N LEU A 616 -14.75 21.53 -5.13
CA LEU A 616 -13.78 22.51 -4.62
C LEU A 616 -12.64 22.71 -5.61
N VAL A 617 -12.36 23.96 -5.98
CA VAL A 617 -11.32 24.34 -6.95
C VAL A 617 -10.42 25.42 -6.34
N LEU A 618 -9.11 25.19 -6.35
CA LEU A 618 -8.08 26.11 -5.86
C LEU A 618 -7.07 26.38 -6.99
N ILE A 619 -6.94 27.64 -7.40
CA ILE A 619 -6.07 28.07 -8.50
C ILE A 619 -5.16 29.21 -8.03
N SER A 620 -3.85 29.04 -8.16
CA SER A 620 -2.91 30.13 -7.84
C SER A 620 -2.83 31.16 -8.96
N SER A 621 -2.71 30.71 -10.22
CA SER A 621 -2.65 31.59 -11.38
C SER A 621 -3.18 30.91 -12.65
N GLY A 622 -3.67 31.68 -13.62
CA GLY A 622 -3.96 31.18 -14.97
C GLY A 622 -5.26 31.67 -15.59
N LEU A 623 -5.68 30.95 -16.64
CA LEU A 623 -6.97 31.14 -17.31
C LEU A 623 -7.86 29.95 -16.97
N SER A 624 -9.03 30.18 -16.40
CA SER A 624 -9.87 29.09 -15.90
C SER A 624 -11.36 29.28 -16.13
N SER A 625 -12.05 28.22 -16.55
CA SER A 625 -13.50 28.11 -16.50
C SER A 625 -13.90 27.13 -15.40
N ASN A 626 -14.66 27.57 -14.40
CA ASN A 626 -14.95 26.78 -13.21
C ASN A 626 -16.47 26.66 -12.98
N ALA A 627 -16.92 25.43 -12.78
CA ALA A 627 -18.26 25.10 -12.33
C ALA A 627 -18.14 24.28 -11.04
N GLY A 628 -18.43 24.90 -9.89
CA GLY A 628 -18.18 24.27 -8.61
C GLY A 628 -18.88 24.92 -7.42
N SER A 629 -18.91 24.23 -6.28
CA SER A 629 -19.54 24.76 -5.07
C SER A 629 -18.69 25.85 -4.41
N LEU A 630 -17.37 25.65 -4.36
CA LEU A 630 -16.42 26.60 -3.79
C LEU A 630 -15.20 26.75 -4.71
N VAL A 631 -14.92 27.99 -5.14
CA VAL A 631 -13.79 28.32 -6.02
C VAL A 631 -12.92 29.40 -5.38
N LEU A 632 -11.62 29.13 -5.28
CA LEU A 632 -10.62 30.01 -4.69
C LEU A 632 -9.53 30.32 -5.72
N ILE A 633 -9.38 31.59 -6.10
CA ILE A 633 -8.44 32.03 -7.13
C ILE A 633 -7.55 33.15 -6.58
N SER A 634 -6.23 32.96 -6.63
CA SER A 634 -5.30 34.01 -6.19
C SER A 634 -5.10 35.08 -7.25
N SER A 635 -4.90 34.69 -8.51
CA SER A 635 -4.73 35.61 -9.63
C SER A 635 -5.17 34.99 -10.96
N GLY A 636 -5.55 35.81 -11.94
CA GLY A 636 -5.76 35.35 -13.32
C GLY A 636 -7.03 35.86 -14.01
N LEU A 637 -7.38 35.20 -15.11
CA LEU A 637 -8.62 35.44 -15.85
C LEU A 637 -9.56 34.25 -15.62
N SER A 638 -10.76 34.50 -15.10
CA SER A 638 -11.67 33.41 -14.74
C SER A 638 -13.13 33.65 -15.11
N SER A 639 -13.80 32.56 -15.47
CA SER A 639 -15.26 32.49 -15.60
C SER A 639 -15.77 31.47 -14.61
N ASN A 640 -16.58 31.90 -13.63
CA ASN A 640 -16.97 31.04 -12.51
C ASN A 640 -18.49 30.95 -12.40
N THR A 641 -18.98 29.73 -12.23
CA THR A 641 -20.39 29.40 -12.00
C THR A 641 -20.48 28.52 -10.75
N GLY A 642 -21.38 28.81 -9.81
CA GLY A 642 -21.32 28.12 -8.53
C GLY A 642 -22.03 28.76 -7.34
N SER A 643 -21.68 28.28 -6.14
CA SER A 643 -22.25 28.78 -4.90
C SER A 643 -21.41 29.90 -4.27
N LEU A 644 -20.11 29.66 -4.07
CA LEU A 644 -19.19 30.59 -3.40
C LEU A 644 -17.89 30.76 -4.20
N VAL A 645 -17.52 32.00 -4.49
CA VAL A 645 -16.28 32.34 -5.20
C VAL A 645 -15.48 33.38 -4.42
N LEU A 646 -14.18 33.14 -4.27
CA LEU A 646 -13.21 33.98 -3.57
C LEU A 646 -12.04 34.29 -4.51
N ILE A 647 -11.84 35.56 -4.85
CA ILE A 647 -10.81 36.00 -5.79
C ILE A 647 -9.94 37.07 -5.13
N SER A 648 -8.63 36.84 -5.05
CA SER A 648 -7.72 37.84 -4.51
C SER A 648 -7.43 38.95 -5.53
N SER A 649 -7.15 38.60 -6.78
CA SER A 649 -6.89 39.57 -7.85
C SER A 649 -7.24 39.01 -9.23
N GLY A 650 -7.55 39.87 -10.21
CA GLY A 650 -7.66 39.46 -11.62
C GLY A 650 -8.84 40.03 -12.39
N LEU A 651 -9.13 39.41 -13.53
CA LEU A 651 -10.31 39.69 -14.35
C LEU A 651 -11.28 38.51 -14.24
N SER A 652 -12.52 38.75 -13.81
CA SER A 652 -13.46 37.67 -13.54
C SER A 652 -14.89 37.95 -14.00
N SER A 653 -15.54 36.94 -14.59
CA SER A 653 -16.98 36.90 -14.79
C SER A 653 -17.58 35.85 -13.86
N ASN A 654 -18.51 36.24 -12.99
CA ASN A 654 -19.05 35.35 -11.94
C ASN A 654 -20.59 35.29 -12.00
N THR A 655 -21.13 34.08 -12.09
CA THR A 655 -22.57 33.79 -11.95
C THR A 655 -22.77 32.89 -10.73
N CYS A 656 -22.78 33.49 -9.54
CA CYS A 656 -22.68 32.76 -8.27
C CYS A 656 -23.57 33.35 -7.17
N SER A 657 -23.96 32.55 -6.18
CA SER A 657 -24.76 33.03 -5.06
C SER A 657 -24.01 34.05 -4.20
N LEU A 658 -22.74 33.76 -3.87
CA LEU A 658 -21.87 34.62 -3.06
C LEU A 658 -20.51 34.81 -3.73
N VAL A 659 -20.10 36.07 -3.91
CA VAL A 659 -18.80 36.42 -4.51
C VAL A 659 -18.04 37.40 -3.60
N LEU A 660 -16.76 37.09 -3.37
CA LEU A 660 -15.84 37.87 -2.53
C LEU A 660 -14.58 38.22 -3.35
N ILE A 661 -14.36 39.50 -3.62
CA ILE A 661 -13.24 39.97 -4.45
C ILE A 661 -12.42 41.00 -3.68
N SER A 662 -11.11 40.78 -3.55
CA SER A 662 -10.21 41.74 -2.92
C SER A 662 -9.84 42.88 -3.88
N SER A 663 -9.36 42.56 -5.09
CA SER A 663 -9.08 43.55 -6.13
C SER A 663 -9.33 43.01 -7.54
N GLY A 664 -9.57 43.89 -8.52
CA GLY A 664 -9.61 43.51 -9.93
C GLY A 664 -10.72 44.15 -10.75
N LEU A 665 -10.93 43.59 -11.95
CA LEU A 665 -12.03 43.94 -12.84
C LEU A 665 -13.03 42.79 -12.85
N SER A 666 -14.29 43.05 -12.51
CA SER A 666 -15.28 41.97 -12.38
C SER A 666 -16.66 42.30 -12.94
N SER A 667 -17.30 41.28 -13.51
CA SER A 667 -18.72 41.30 -13.84
C SER A 667 -19.41 40.22 -13.03
N ASN A 668 -20.33 40.61 -12.15
CA ASN A 668 -20.93 39.69 -11.18
C ASN A 668 -22.45 39.67 -11.30
N THR A 669 -23.01 38.48 -11.31
CA THR A 669 -24.46 38.23 -11.30
C THR A 669 -24.76 37.21 -10.21
N GLY A 670 -25.73 37.49 -9.33
CA GLY A 670 -25.84 36.69 -8.10
C GLY A 670 -26.74 37.26 -7.01
N SER A 671 -26.60 36.71 -5.81
CA SER A 671 -27.37 37.16 -4.64
C SER A 671 -26.60 38.19 -3.82
N LEU A 672 -25.34 37.89 -3.45
CA LEU A 672 -24.51 38.74 -2.59
C LEU A 672 -23.09 38.88 -3.15
N VAL A 673 -22.61 40.12 -3.24
CA VAL A 673 -21.25 40.44 -3.70
C VAL A 673 -20.58 41.39 -2.70
N LEU A 674 -19.36 41.06 -2.26
CA LEU A 674 -18.48 41.99 -1.55
C LEU A 674 -17.18 42.24 -2.32
N ILE A 675 -16.85 43.51 -2.51
CA ILE A 675 -15.66 43.97 -3.23
C ILE A 675 -14.89 44.96 -2.37
N SER A 676 -13.62 44.67 -2.11
CA SER A 676 -12.76 45.61 -1.35
C SER A 676 -12.28 46.77 -2.24
N SER A 677 -11.78 46.47 -3.43
CA SER A 677 -11.32 47.49 -4.40
C SER A 677 -11.51 47.02 -5.84
N GLY A 678 -11.65 47.94 -6.80
CA GLY A 678 -11.58 47.62 -8.23
C GLY A 678 -12.64 48.28 -9.10
N LEU A 679 -12.76 47.77 -10.33
CA LEU A 679 -13.78 48.16 -11.31
C LEU A 679 -14.80 47.02 -11.42
N SER A 680 -16.08 47.30 -11.19
CA SER A 680 -17.09 46.24 -11.18
C SER A 680 -18.42 46.62 -11.83
N SER A 681 -19.04 45.64 -12.49
CA SER A 681 -20.43 45.70 -12.93
C SER A 681 -21.20 44.59 -12.22
N ASN A 682 -22.18 44.95 -11.40
CA ASN A 682 -22.88 44.02 -10.52
C ASN A 682 -24.38 44.03 -10.79
N THR A 683 -24.97 42.87 -11.06
CA THR A 683 -26.41 42.66 -11.13
C THR A 683 -26.85 41.68 -10.04
N CYS A 684 -27.04 42.19 -8.82
CA CYS A 684 -27.16 41.36 -7.62
C CYS A 684 -28.17 41.92 -6.62
N SER A 685 -28.75 41.07 -5.78
CA SER A 685 -29.71 41.51 -4.76
C SER A 685 -29.06 42.43 -3.72
N LEU A 686 -27.85 42.07 -3.24
CA LEU A 686 -27.10 42.84 -2.25
C LEU A 686 -25.64 43.02 -2.70
N VAL A 687 -25.16 44.26 -2.72
CA VAL A 687 -23.78 44.61 -3.12
C VAL A 687 -23.13 45.48 -2.06
N LEU A 688 -21.93 45.12 -1.63
CA LEU A 688 -21.10 45.84 -0.66
C LEU A 688 -19.73 46.17 -1.27
N ILE A 689 -19.41 47.46 -1.38
CA ILE A 689 -18.16 47.94 -2.00
C ILE A 689 -17.43 48.87 -1.03
N SER A 690 -16.18 48.55 -0.71
CA SER A 690 -15.37 49.44 0.15
C SER A 690 -14.80 50.62 -0.65
N SER A 691 -14.21 50.34 -1.81
CA SER A 691 -13.65 51.37 -2.71
C SER A 691 -13.73 50.96 -4.18
N GLY A 692 -13.83 51.91 -5.11
CA GLY A 692 -13.67 51.63 -6.54
C GLY A 692 -14.64 52.35 -7.47
N LEU A 693 -14.65 51.90 -8.73
CA LEU A 693 -15.60 52.34 -9.75
C LEU A 693 -16.62 51.23 -9.98
N SER A 694 -17.91 51.52 -9.84
CA SER A 694 -18.94 50.49 -9.95
C SER A 694 -20.20 50.91 -10.69
N SER A 695 -20.79 49.97 -11.41
CA SER A 695 -22.13 50.05 -11.97
C SER A 695 -22.97 48.95 -11.34
N ASN A 696 -24.00 49.32 -10.59
CA ASN A 696 -24.77 48.36 -9.78
C ASN A 696 -26.26 48.41 -10.12
N THR A 697 -26.85 47.24 -10.34
CA THR A 697 -28.29 47.04 -10.49
C THR A 697 -28.75 45.99 -9.48
N GLY A 698 -29.83 46.26 -8.73
CA GLY A 698 -30.13 45.41 -7.58
C GLY A 698 -31.19 45.91 -6.62
N SER A 699 -31.27 45.29 -5.45
CA SER A 699 -32.21 45.69 -4.40
C SER A 699 -31.54 46.64 -3.40
N LEU A 700 -30.37 46.27 -2.87
CA LEU A 700 -29.65 47.05 -1.85
C LEU A 700 -28.16 47.17 -2.21
N VAL A 701 -27.64 48.39 -2.20
CA VAL A 701 -26.21 48.68 -2.44
C VAL A 701 -25.64 49.56 -1.34
N LEU A 702 -24.47 49.15 -0.83
CA LEU A 702 -23.71 49.82 0.23
C LEU A 702 -22.31 50.13 -0.27
N ILE A 703 -21.94 51.42 -0.32
CA ILE A 703 -20.64 51.88 -0.82
C ILE A 703 -19.97 52.78 0.21
N SER A 704 -18.75 52.43 0.63
CA SER A 704 -18.00 53.27 1.57
C SER A 704 -17.35 54.47 0.86
N SER A 705 -16.67 54.22 -0.26
CA SER A 705 -16.02 55.27 -1.07
C SER A 705 -16.00 54.90 -2.55
N GLY A 706 -16.04 55.89 -3.46
CA GLY A 706 -15.79 55.64 -4.88
C GLY A 706 -16.63 56.44 -5.86
N LEU A 707 -16.60 56.00 -7.11
CA LEU A 707 -17.44 56.53 -8.20
C LEU A 707 -18.46 55.44 -8.57
N SER A 708 -19.75 55.74 -8.49
CA SER A 708 -20.78 54.71 -8.70
C SER A 708 -21.99 55.18 -9.49
N SER A 709 -22.48 54.33 -10.39
CA SER A 709 -23.80 54.46 -11.02
C SER A 709 -24.72 53.35 -10.50
N ASN A 710 -25.83 53.71 -9.85
CA ASN A 710 -26.70 52.75 -9.17
C ASN A 710 -28.15 52.85 -9.64
N THR A 711 -28.72 51.71 -10.07
CA THR A 711 -30.14 51.54 -10.40
C THR A 711 -30.77 50.48 -9.48
N CYS A 712 -31.22 50.90 -8.29
CA CYS A 712 -31.57 49.99 -7.20
C CYS A 712 -32.80 50.44 -6.40
N SER A 713 -33.33 49.59 -5.51
CA SER A 713 -34.40 50.02 -4.59
C SER A 713 -33.87 50.93 -3.48
N LEU A 714 -32.76 50.55 -2.84
CA LEU A 714 -32.13 51.26 -1.73
C LEU A 714 -30.61 51.38 -1.93
N VAL A 715 -30.07 52.59 -1.74
CA VAL A 715 -28.63 52.86 -1.82
C VAL A 715 -28.15 53.66 -0.60
N LEU A 716 -27.03 53.23 -0.04
CA LEU A 716 -26.32 53.88 1.07
C LEU A 716 -24.87 54.15 0.69
N ILE A 717 -24.47 55.42 0.68
CA ILE A 717 -23.12 55.85 0.28
C ILE A 717 -22.51 56.70 1.39
N SER A 718 -21.34 56.32 1.89
CA SER A 718 -20.64 57.11 2.92
C SER A 718 -19.91 58.32 2.30
N SER A 719 -19.14 58.09 1.23
CA SER A 719 -18.41 59.14 0.52
C SER A 719 -18.29 58.84 -0.98
N GLY A 720 -18.25 59.84 -1.85
CA GLY A 720 -17.93 59.63 -3.26
C GLY A 720 -18.68 60.50 -4.27
N LEU A 721 -18.51 60.16 -5.54
CA LEU A 721 -19.28 60.73 -6.65
C LEU A 721 -20.28 59.69 -7.14
N SER A 722 -21.57 60.01 -7.16
CA SER A 722 -22.59 59.01 -7.52
C SER A 722 -23.72 59.54 -8.40
N SER A 723 -24.21 58.67 -9.28
CA SER A 723 -25.46 58.86 -10.03
C SER A 723 -26.41 57.75 -9.62
N ASN A 724 -27.55 58.11 -9.02
CA ASN A 724 -28.47 57.15 -8.42
C ASN A 724 -29.87 57.32 -8.99
N THR A 725 -30.43 56.25 -9.55
CA THR A 725 -31.85 56.17 -9.93
C THR A 725 -32.51 55.11 -9.04
N CYS A 726 -32.95 55.52 -7.85
CA CYS A 726 -33.37 54.59 -6.79
C CYS A 726 -34.60 55.10 -6.02
N SER A 727 -35.36 54.21 -5.38
CA SER A 727 -36.51 54.62 -4.57
C SER A 727 -36.09 55.39 -3.32
N LEU A 728 -35.07 54.88 -2.62
CA LEU A 728 -34.52 55.51 -1.42
C LEU A 728 -32.99 55.63 -1.51
N VAL A 729 -32.47 56.85 -1.28
CA VAL A 729 -31.03 57.16 -1.33
C VAL A 729 -30.59 57.85 -0.04
N LEU A 730 -29.52 57.34 0.58
CA LEU A 730 -28.89 57.88 1.79
C LEU A 730 -27.41 58.16 1.52
N ILE A 731 -26.99 59.42 1.64
CA ILE A 731 -25.60 59.84 1.37
C ILE A 731 -25.05 60.62 2.56
N SER A 732 -23.92 60.18 3.13
CA SER A 732 -23.29 60.91 4.23
C SER A 732 -22.49 62.11 3.73
N SER A 733 -21.67 61.93 2.70
CA SER A 733 -20.86 62.99 2.09
C SER A 733 -20.64 62.73 0.60
N GLY A 734 -20.54 63.78 -0.23
CA GLY A 734 -20.10 63.61 -1.62
C GLY A 734 -20.78 64.53 -2.64
N LEU A 735 -20.56 64.20 -3.91
CA LEU A 735 -21.18 64.85 -5.06
C LEU A 735 -22.16 63.85 -5.69
N SER A 736 -23.45 64.19 -5.79
CA SER A 736 -24.45 63.20 -6.23
C SER A 736 -25.51 63.77 -7.17
N SER A 737 -25.90 62.99 -8.18
CA SER A 737 -27.10 63.21 -8.98
C SER A 737 -28.11 62.12 -8.66
N ASN A 738 -29.28 62.48 -8.12
CA ASN A 738 -30.26 61.51 -7.63
C ASN A 738 -31.64 61.69 -8.29
N ALA A 739 -32.25 60.60 -8.73
CA ALA A 739 -33.62 60.55 -9.21
C ALA A 739 -34.38 59.42 -8.49
N GLY A 740 -35.55 59.72 -7.91
CA GLY A 740 -36.16 58.78 -6.97
C GLY A 740 -37.40 59.27 -6.21
N SER A 741 -37.80 58.51 -5.18
CA SER A 741 -38.90 58.90 -4.29
C SER A 741 -38.39 59.76 -3.14
N LEU A 742 -37.40 59.25 -2.38
CA LEU A 742 -36.90 59.86 -1.15
C LEU A 742 -35.36 59.89 -1.12
N VAL A 743 -34.80 61.07 -0.85
CA VAL A 743 -33.34 61.28 -0.75
C VAL A 743 -32.98 61.98 0.55
N LEU A 744 -31.97 61.45 1.25
CA LEU A 744 -31.44 61.94 2.52
C LEU A 744 -29.93 62.17 2.39
N ILE A 745 -29.48 63.41 2.59
CA ILE A 745 -28.07 63.81 2.43
C ILE A 745 -27.59 64.54 3.68
N SER A 746 -26.52 64.06 4.31
CA SER A 746 -25.95 64.73 5.48
C SER A 746 -25.08 65.93 5.09
N SER A 747 -24.17 65.75 4.13
CA SER A 747 -23.30 66.81 3.62
C SER A 747 -22.99 66.63 2.13
N GLY A 748 -22.84 67.69 1.34
CA GLY A 748 -22.33 67.57 -0.04
C GLY A 748 -22.92 68.55 -1.07
N LEU A 749 -22.58 68.31 -2.34
CA LEU A 749 -23.24 68.93 -3.48
C LEU A 749 -24.20 67.93 -4.12
N SER A 750 -25.45 68.31 -4.37
CA SER A 750 -26.42 67.38 -4.94
C SER A 750 -27.36 68.01 -5.96
N SER A 751 -27.65 67.29 -7.04
CA SER A 751 -28.76 67.58 -7.95
C SER A 751 -29.82 66.50 -7.77
N ASN A 752 -31.05 66.85 -7.38
CA ASN A 752 -32.09 65.89 -7.04
C ASN A 752 -33.39 66.13 -7.83
N THR A 753 -33.89 65.09 -8.50
CA THR A 753 -35.19 65.02 -9.19
C THR A 753 -36.09 64.00 -8.49
N CYS A 754 -36.71 64.37 -7.37
CA CYS A 754 -37.35 63.40 -6.45
C CYS A 754 -38.68 63.89 -5.88
N SER A 755 -39.46 63.01 -5.23
CA SER A 755 -40.68 63.46 -4.55
C SER A 755 -40.37 64.23 -3.25
N LEU A 756 -39.47 63.70 -2.42
CA LEU A 756 -39.08 64.27 -1.13
C LEU A 756 -37.55 64.26 -0.94
N VAL A 757 -36.99 65.39 -0.51
CA VAL A 757 -35.54 65.53 -0.24
C VAL A 757 -35.29 66.17 1.13
N LEU A 758 -34.35 65.58 1.88
CA LEU A 758 -33.91 66.02 3.21
C LEU A 758 -32.39 66.22 3.21
N ILE A 759 -31.92 67.44 3.49
CA ILE A 759 -30.50 67.78 3.47
C ILE A 759 -30.09 68.44 4.79
N SER A 760 -29.08 67.90 5.48
CA SER A 760 -28.59 68.51 6.72
C SER A 760 -27.67 69.70 6.45
N SER A 761 -26.70 69.55 5.54
CA SER A 761 -25.76 70.60 5.15
C SER A 761 -25.37 70.47 3.67
N GLY A 762 -25.20 71.57 2.93
CA GLY A 762 -24.64 71.48 1.56
C GLY A 762 -25.15 72.48 0.54
N LEU A 763 -24.80 72.25 -0.73
CA LEU A 763 -25.29 73.00 -1.88
C LEU A 763 -26.16 72.09 -2.75
N SER A 764 -27.41 72.46 -3.02
CA SER A 764 -28.33 71.57 -3.73
C SER A 764 -29.16 72.26 -4.80
N SER A 765 -29.33 71.59 -5.95
CA SER A 765 -30.34 71.94 -6.96
C SER A 765 -31.45 70.89 -6.93
N ASN A 766 -32.69 71.27 -6.61
CA ASN A 766 -33.78 70.32 -6.42
C ASN A 766 -35.01 70.63 -7.29
N THR A 767 -35.50 69.62 -8.00
CA THR A 767 -36.76 69.63 -8.75
C THR A 767 -37.69 68.60 -8.11
N CYS A 768 -38.41 68.99 -7.06
CA CYS A 768 -39.10 68.06 -6.16
C CYS A 768 -40.47 68.54 -5.70
N SER A 769 -41.29 67.67 -5.11
CA SER A 769 -42.56 68.11 -4.49
C SER A 769 -42.32 68.81 -3.15
N LEU A 770 -41.47 68.23 -2.30
CA LEU A 770 -41.17 68.74 -0.96
C LEU A 770 -39.66 68.67 -0.65
N VAL A 771 -39.10 69.76 -0.10
CA VAL A 771 -37.67 69.83 0.28
C VAL A 771 -37.51 70.41 1.69
N LEU A 772 -36.68 69.76 2.51
CA LEU A 772 -36.34 70.17 3.88
C LEU A 772 -34.82 70.29 4.03
N ILE A 773 -34.32 71.48 4.39
CA ILE A 773 -32.87 71.76 4.49
C ILE A 773 -32.54 72.35 5.85
N SER A 774 -31.60 71.75 6.59
CA SER A 774 -31.21 72.29 7.89
C SER A 774 -30.23 73.47 7.76
N SER A 775 -29.18 73.31 6.96
CA SER A 775 -28.17 74.34 6.67
C SER A 775 -27.72 74.27 5.20
N GLY A 776 -27.52 75.40 4.51
CA GLY A 776 -26.93 75.37 3.15
C GLY A 776 -27.48 76.38 2.14
N LEU A 777 -27.03 76.27 0.88
CA LEU A 777 -27.61 77.03 -0.24
C LEU A 777 -28.35 76.10 -1.19
N SER A 778 -29.55 76.51 -1.63
CA SER A 778 -30.33 75.71 -2.57
C SER A 778 -31.03 76.50 -3.67
N SER A 779 -31.07 75.90 -4.87
CA SER A 779 -31.92 76.35 -5.97
C SER A 779 -33.01 75.31 -6.17
N ASN A 780 -34.27 75.70 -6.05
CA ASN A 780 -35.40 74.78 -5.99
C ASN A 780 -36.47 75.16 -7.02
N THR A 781 -37.04 74.18 -7.70
CA THR A 781 -38.30 74.30 -8.43
C THR A 781 -39.29 73.35 -7.78
N CYS A 782 -39.77 73.70 -6.58
CA CYS A 782 -40.51 72.79 -5.73
C CYS A 782 -41.87 73.35 -5.27
N SER A 783 -42.82 72.46 -4.96
CA SER A 783 -44.14 72.85 -4.45
C SER A 783 -44.05 73.48 -3.05
N LEU A 784 -43.20 72.91 -2.18
CA LEU A 784 -42.99 73.39 -0.81
C LEU A 784 -41.53 73.21 -0.39
N VAL A 785 -40.94 74.24 0.22
CA VAL A 785 -39.54 74.25 0.70
C VAL A 785 -39.49 74.80 2.12
N LEU A 786 -38.80 74.11 3.03
CA LEU A 786 -38.62 74.49 4.43
C LEU A 786 -37.13 74.46 4.80
N ILE A 787 -36.61 75.58 5.32
CA ILE A 787 -35.18 75.74 5.61
C ILE A 787 -34.99 76.35 7.00
N SER A 788 -34.15 75.74 7.85
CA SER A 788 -33.86 76.30 9.18
C SER A 788 -32.74 77.33 9.18
N SER A 789 -31.70 77.16 8.36
CA SER A 789 -30.59 78.11 8.23
C SER A 789 -30.00 78.07 6.80
N GLY A 790 -29.71 79.23 6.20
CA GLY A 790 -29.16 79.30 4.84
C GLY A 790 -29.99 80.12 3.84
N LEU A 791 -29.62 80.05 2.56
CA LEU A 791 -30.22 80.83 1.47
C LEU A 791 -30.85 79.89 0.43
N SER A 792 -32.12 80.12 0.08
CA SER A 792 -32.77 79.41 -1.02
C SER A 792 -33.43 80.30 -2.03
N TYR A 793 -33.29 79.92 -3.29
CA TYR A 793 -34.03 80.47 -4.41
C TYR A 793 -35.08 79.44 -4.86
N ASN A 794 -36.38 79.75 -4.75
CA ASN A 794 -37.47 78.84 -5.16
C ASN A 794 -38.37 79.50 -6.22
N THR A 795 -38.70 78.77 -7.29
CA THR A 795 -39.54 79.26 -8.40
C THR A 795 -40.91 78.58 -8.51
N GLY A 796 -41.27 77.70 -7.54
CA GLY A 796 -42.53 76.94 -7.52
C GLY A 796 -43.72 77.59 -6.78
N SER A 797 -44.91 76.98 -6.88
CA SER A 797 -46.21 77.66 -6.76
C SER A 797 -46.69 78.12 -5.36
N LEU A 798 -46.07 77.76 -4.24
CA LEU A 798 -46.51 78.20 -2.90
C LEU A 798 -45.31 78.33 -1.93
N VAL A 799 -45.03 79.54 -1.45
CA VAL A 799 -44.04 79.83 -0.40
C VAL A 799 -44.82 80.17 0.88
N PRO A 800 -44.69 79.42 2.01
CA PRO A 800 -45.22 79.87 3.27
C PRO A 800 -44.27 80.95 3.82
N GLN A 801 -44.73 82.20 3.81
CA GLN A 801 -44.09 83.28 4.57
C GLN A 801 -44.28 83.01 6.08
N GLY A 802 -43.19 82.76 6.78
CA GLY A 802 -43.18 82.60 8.24
C GLY A 802 -42.00 83.33 8.88
N GLY A 803 -42.21 84.62 9.17
CA GLY A 803 -41.63 85.41 10.27
C GLY A 803 -40.15 85.28 10.64
N ARG A 804 -39.37 86.34 10.35
CA ARG A 804 -38.24 86.74 11.19
C ARG A 804 -38.72 86.99 12.62
N THR A 805 -38.11 86.35 13.63
CA THR A 805 -37.39 87.00 14.75
C THR A 805 -37.00 85.98 15.82
N ASP A 806 -35.70 86.01 16.13
CA ASP A 806 -35.05 85.89 17.43
C ASP A 806 -35.64 85.06 18.60
N LEU A 807 -34.66 84.42 19.28
CA LEU A 807 -34.61 83.96 20.67
C LEU A 807 -35.14 82.56 20.96
N GLY A 808 -34.17 81.69 21.25
CA GLY A 808 -34.39 80.33 21.69
C GLY A 808 -34.96 80.18 23.10
N ARG A 809 -35.09 78.89 23.44
CA ARG A 809 -35.61 78.25 24.67
C ARG A 809 -37.05 77.75 24.55
N LYS A 810 -37.15 76.45 24.85
CA LYS A 810 -38.33 75.65 25.21
C LYS A 810 -39.04 74.92 24.06
N PHE A 811 -38.43 73.83 23.60
CA PHE A 811 -39.14 72.60 23.21
C PHE A 811 -38.18 71.40 23.39
N PHE A 812 -37.71 71.19 24.62
CA PHE A 812 -37.06 69.95 25.05
C PHE A 812 -37.54 69.65 26.47
N ASP A 813 -38.51 68.74 26.57
CA ASP A 813 -38.92 67.95 27.74
C ASP A 813 -39.83 66.87 27.11
N LEU A 814 -39.62 65.55 27.10
CA LEU A 814 -38.80 64.51 27.75
C LEU A 814 -39.04 63.20 26.91
N PRO A 815 -38.47 62.03 27.23
CA PRO A 815 -37.07 61.65 27.19
C PRO A 815 -36.78 60.51 26.18
N SER A 816 -35.49 60.34 25.94
CA SER A 816 -34.78 59.21 25.32
C SER A 816 -35.29 57.81 25.67
N ALA A 817 -35.48 56.99 24.63
CA ALA A 817 -35.19 55.55 24.67
C ALA A 817 -34.92 55.03 23.24
N PHE A 818 -33.64 55.03 22.85
CA PHE A 818 -32.98 53.97 22.09
C PHE A 818 -31.51 53.92 22.48
#